data_AF-A0A8X7TL52-F1
#
_entry.id   AF-A0A8X7TL52-F1
#
_cell.length_a   1.000
_cell.length_b   1.000
_cell.length_c   1.000
_cell.angle_alpha   90.00
_cell.angle_beta   90.00
_cell.angle_gamma   90.00
#
_symmetry.space_group_name_H-M   'P 1'
#
loop_
_entity.id
_entity.type
_entity.pdbx_description
1 polymer ?
#
loop_
_entity_poly.entity_id
_entity_poly.type
_entity_poly.pdbx_seq_one_letter_code
_entity_poly.pdbx_strand_id
1 'polypeptide(L)'
;MAACIDLSRIPHIPGRLHATNHPYQRYGPKGFMEIKALPNDDLYVRVDLPGVPDDAIRHRVDAEVLGDGDNADDVREYSGTAGLGCDCCEITGVDAKMKDGVLRMILTRVKVKDHDNKNKCTHFLPPNAGKSGRYDVNSPVMVEVEEHPYVVKGRKDTLATNRTSDGCFRFSVDMPGVCSDDVFVIPNQNEIKFYGENKEVYEHDESCRIFLGAISNLKLSLRPRNSNPIQMTKTPLIHSRHASSFRRLAVGAAVIAAASTGAVYLSPSSVASSDRGGGGPVLDSLRRRIGDPNASVPSRSAQESALVKATSSNPLDVLVIGGGATGSGVALDAATRGLRVGLVEREDFSSGTSSRSTKLIHGGVRYLEKAVFNLDYGQLKLVFHALEERKQLIENAPHLCHALPCMTPCFDWFEVVYYWMGLKMYDLVAGPRLLHLSRYYSAQESAELFPTLARKGKDKSLRGTVVYYDGQMNDSRLNVGLACTAALAGAAVLNHAEVVSLITDDDSKRIVGARVRNNLTGKEFDSYAKVVVNAAGPFCDSIRKMVDEDTKPMICPSSGVHIVLPDYYSPEGMGLIVPKTKDGRVVFMLPWLGRTVAGTTDSNTSITPLPEPHEDEIQFILDAISDYLNIKVRRTDVLSAWSGIRPLAMDPTAKSTESISRDHVVFEEHPGLVTITGGKWTTYRSMAEDAVNAAIKSGKLSPTNGCVTQKLQLLGSHGWEPSSFTALAQQYVRMKKTYGGKVVPGAMDTAAAKHLSHAYGSMAERVATIAQEEGLGKRLAHGHPFLEAEVAYCARHEYCESAVDFIARRCRIAFLDTDAAARALQRVVEIMATEHKWDKSREKQEMQKAKEFLQTFKSSKNAQFHDGKHH
;
A
#
# COMPACT_ATOMS: atom_id res chain seq x y z
N MET A 1 7.22 -28.56 -58.94
CA MET A 1 7.25 -27.09 -58.75
C MET A 1 5.86 -26.64 -58.36
N ALA A 2 5.72 -25.70 -57.42
CA ALA A 2 4.44 -25.08 -57.08
C ALA A 2 4.66 -23.56 -57.06
N ALA A 3 3.75 -22.81 -57.68
CA ALA A 3 3.77 -21.36 -57.66
C ALA A 3 2.89 -20.87 -56.50
N CYS A 4 3.43 -20.03 -55.62
CA CYS A 4 2.64 -19.34 -54.61
C CYS A 4 1.82 -18.22 -55.26
N ILE A 5 0.54 -18.12 -54.90
CA ILE A 5 -0.29 -16.96 -55.25
C ILE A 5 -0.06 -15.90 -54.19
N ASP A 6 0.38 -14.72 -54.61
CA ASP A 6 0.55 -13.55 -53.75
C ASP A 6 -0.80 -12.91 -53.44
N LEU A 7 -1.26 -13.05 -52.19
CA LEU A 7 -2.54 -12.55 -51.70
C LEU A 7 -2.49 -11.08 -51.24
N SER A 8 -1.31 -10.42 -51.26
CA SER A 8 -1.17 -8.99 -50.89
C SER A 8 -1.94 -8.03 -51.79
N ARG A 9 -2.44 -8.51 -52.93
CA ARG A 9 -3.17 -7.75 -53.95
C ARG A 9 -4.70 -7.77 -53.80
N ILE A 10 -5.23 -8.39 -52.74
CA ILE A 10 -6.67 -8.40 -52.46
C ILE A 10 -7.04 -7.17 -51.61
N PRO A 11 -7.98 -6.30 -52.06
CA PRO A 11 -8.27 -5.05 -51.37
C PRO A 11 -9.03 -5.24 -50.05
N HIS A 12 -8.73 -4.39 -49.08
CA HIS A 12 -9.33 -4.37 -47.74
C HIS A 12 -10.83 -3.99 -47.76
N ILE A 13 -11.67 -4.76 -47.07
CA ILE A 13 -13.12 -4.51 -46.94
C ILE A 13 -13.47 -4.33 -45.45
N PRO A 14 -13.91 -3.13 -45.00
CA PRO A 14 -14.30 -2.90 -43.62
C PRO A 14 -15.55 -3.69 -43.19
N GLY A 15 -15.57 -4.18 -41.95
CA GLY A 15 -16.77 -4.71 -41.28
C GLY A 15 -16.85 -6.25 -41.20
N ARG A 16 -16.08 -6.86 -40.29
CA ARG A 16 -16.26 -8.26 -39.85
C ARG A 16 -16.24 -8.37 -38.32
N LEU A 17 -16.59 -9.54 -37.79
CA LEU A 17 -17.06 -9.72 -36.41
C LEU A 17 -15.94 -9.65 -35.35
N HIS A 18 -16.34 -9.21 -34.15
CA HIS A 18 -15.56 -9.37 -32.92
C HIS A 18 -16.40 -10.12 -31.88
N ALA A 19 -15.75 -10.92 -31.03
CA ALA A 19 -16.34 -11.43 -29.79
C ALA A 19 -15.77 -10.62 -28.61
N THR A 20 -16.62 -9.89 -27.87
CA THR A 20 -16.21 -9.14 -26.68
C THR A 20 -17.20 -9.34 -25.55
N ASN A 21 -16.68 -9.50 -24.33
CA ASN A 21 -17.48 -9.38 -23.13
C ASN A 21 -17.68 -7.89 -22.84
N HIS A 22 -18.91 -7.42 -23.02
CA HIS A 22 -19.42 -6.08 -22.69
C HIS A 22 -18.70 -4.88 -23.38
N PRO A 23 -19.31 -4.18 -24.36
CA PRO A 23 -18.65 -3.12 -25.13
C PRO A 23 -18.24 -1.86 -24.33
N TYR A 24 -18.67 -1.75 -23.07
CA TYR A 24 -18.25 -0.69 -22.15
C TYR A 24 -17.22 -1.14 -21.09
N GLN A 25 -16.86 -2.43 -21.03
CA GLN A 25 -15.87 -2.95 -20.07
C GLN A 25 -14.45 -2.82 -20.62
N ARG A 26 -13.85 -1.63 -20.49
CA ARG A 26 -12.49 -1.35 -20.99
C ARG A 26 -11.36 -1.91 -20.12
N TYR A 27 -11.63 -2.22 -18.85
CA TYR A 27 -10.64 -2.75 -17.90
C TYR A 27 -11.26 -3.81 -16.97
N GLY A 28 -10.39 -4.63 -16.37
CA GLY A 28 -10.75 -5.77 -15.52
C GLY A 28 -10.45 -7.14 -16.17
N PRO A 29 -10.40 -8.24 -15.40
CA PRO A 29 -10.23 -9.57 -15.95
C PRO A 29 -11.41 -9.91 -16.86
N LYS A 30 -11.13 -10.51 -18.02
CA LYS A 30 -12.16 -10.98 -18.95
C LYS A 30 -12.51 -12.43 -18.58
N GLY A 31 -13.81 -12.68 -18.36
CA GLY A 31 -14.31 -14.05 -18.16
C GLY A 31 -14.01 -14.96 -19.36
N PHE A 32 -13.78 -16.25 -19.12
CA PHE A 32 -13.44 -17.22 -20.16
C PHE A 32 -14.56 -18.24 -20.39
N MET A 33 -14.52 -18.89 -21.54
CA MET A 33 -15.41 -19.99 -21.91
C MET A 33 -14.57 -21.17 -22.39
N GLU A 34 -14.80 -22.33 -21.80
CA GLU A 34 -14.17 -23.61 -22.13
C GLU A 34 -15.27 -24.53 -22.70
N ILE A 35 -15.06 -25.06 -23.91
CA ILE A 35 -16.00 -25.98 -24.57
C ILE A 35 -15.25 -27.27 -24.90
N LYS A 36 -15.83 -28.41 -24.51
CA LYS A 36 -15.25 -29.74 -24.71
C LYS A 36 -16.30 -30.74 -25.16
N ALA A 37 -16.09 -31.35 -26.32
CA ALA A 37 -16.84 -32.53 -26.71
C ALA A 37 -16.46 -33.72 -25.83
N LEU A 38 -17.46 -34.44 -25.33
CA LEU A 38 -17.30 -35.66 -24.54
C LEU A 38 -17.39 -36.90 -25.44
N PRO A 39 -16.93 -38.09 -24.99
CA PRO A 39 -16.88 -39.30 -25.83
C PRO A 39 -18.24 -39.87 -26.27
N ASN A 40 -19.34 -39.27 -25.81
CA ASN A 40 -20.73 -39.61 -26.07
C ASN A 40 -21.47 -38.50 -26.84
N ASP A 41 -20.73 -37.65 -27.56
CA ASP A 41 -21.19 -36.48 -28.33
C ASP A 41 -21.85 -35.34 -27.53
N ASP A 42 -21.92 -35.44 -26.19
CA ASP A 42 -22.29 -34.33 -25.29
C ASP A 42 -21.27 -33.17 -25.35
N LEU A 43 -21.76 -31.95 -25.11
CA LEU A 43 -20.94 -30.75 -24.97
C LEU A 43 -20.83 -30.30 -23.50
N TYR A 44 -19.66 -30.49 -22.90
CA TYR A 44 -19.31 -29.81 -21.66
C TYR A 44 -18.96 -28.34 -21.96
N VAL A 45 -19.67 -27.41 -21.33
CA VAL A 45 -19.42 -25.97 -21.42
C VAL A 45 -19.22 -25.40 -20.02
N ARG A 46 -18.05 -24.83 -19.77
CA ARG A 46 -17.76 -24.03 -18.58
C ARG A 46 -17.66 -22.56 -18.98
N VAL A 47 -18.30 -21.70 -18.19
CA VAL A 47 -18.21 -20.24 -18.32
C VAL A 47 -17.79 -19.67 -16.98
N ASP A 48 -16.77 -18.84 -16.97
CA ASP A 48 -16.20 -18.23 -15.77
C ASP A 48 -16.43 -16.71 -15.85
N LEU A 49 -17.16 -16.12 -14.90
CA LEU A 49 -17.64 -14.73 -14.97
C LEU A 49 -17.18 -13.92 -13.75
N PRO A 50 -16.42 -12.82 -13.94
CA PRO A 50 -15.92 -12.00 -12.83
C PRO A 50 -17.04 -11.47 -11.94
N GLY A 51 -16.99 -11.82 -10.65
CA GLY A 51 -17.94 -11.33 -9.63
C GLY A 51 -19.16 -12.22 -9.40
N VAL A 52 -19.28 -13.36 -10.07
CA VAL A 52 -20.19 -14.45 -9.69
C VAL A 52 -19.44 -15.44 -8.81
N PRO A 53 -19.94 -15.85 -7.63
CA PRO A 53 -19.32 -16.89 -6.82
C PRO A 53 -19.64 -18.30 -7.38
N ASP A 54 -18.70 -19.24 -7.22
CA ASP A 54 -18.76 -20.58 -7.84
C ASP A 54 -20.02 -21.41 -7.47
N ASP A 55 -20.67 -21.08 -6.35
CA ASP A 55 -21.87 -21.74 -5.81
C ASP A 55 -23.20 -21.23 -6.42
N ALA A 56 -23.18 -20.10 -7.13
CA ALA A 56 -24.35 -19.55 -7.83
C ALA A 56 -24.64 -20.22 -9.19
N ILE A 57 -23.78 -21.15 -9.64
CA ILE A 57 -23.91 -21.86 -10.92
C ILE A 57 -24.68 -23.17 -10.70
N ARG A 58 -25.82 -23.34 -11.37
CA ARG A 58 -26.61 -24.59 -11.38
C ARG A 58 -26.67 -25.15 -12.79
N HIS A 59 -26.33 -26.43 -12.93
CA HIS A 59 -26.42 -27.14 -14.21
C HIS A 59 -27.70 -27.97 -14.29
N ARG A 60 -28.46 -27.81 -15.37
CA ARG A 60 -29.39 -28.82 -15.86
C ARG A 60 -29.34 -28.82 -17.39
N VAL A 61 -28.77 -29.87 -17.96
CA VAL A 61 -28.88 -30.17 -19.39
C VAL A 61 -30.02 -31.17 -19.50
N ASP A 62 -31.15 -30.74 -20.05
CA ASP A 62 -32.30 -31.62 -20.25
C ASP A 62 -32.02 -32.52 -21.47
N ALA A 63 -31.53 -33.72 -21.20
CA ALA A 63 -31.78 -34.86 -22.09
C ALA A 63 -33.23 -35.31 -21.85
N GLU A 64 -34.02 -35.43 -22.91
CA GLU A 64 -35.38 -35.97 -22.80
C GLU A 64 -35.33 -37.45 -22.39
N VAL A 65 -35.90 -37.77 -21.22
CA VAL A 65 -36.28 -39.14 -20.87
C VAL A 65 -37.79 -39.25 -21.08
N LEU A 66 -38.20 -39.95 -22.13
CA LEU A 66 -39.56 -40.44 -22.30
C LEU A 66 -39.66 -41.84 -21.70
N GLY A 67 -40.29 -41.96 -20.52
CA GLY A 67 -40.57 -43.24 -19.86
C GLY A 67 -40.88 -43.07 -18.37
N ASP A 68 -42.04 -43.57 -17.94
CA ASP A 68 -42.57 -43.42 -16.57
C ASP A 68 -41.76 -44.15 -15.48
N GLY A 69 -41.85 -43.68 -14.24
CA GLY A 69 -41.32 -44.34 -13.04
C GLY A 69 -41.60 -43.55 -11.75
N ASP A 70 -42.41 -44.12 -10.85
CA ASP A 70 -42.96 -43.48 -9.64
C ASP A 70 -41.95 -43.12 -8.53
N ASN A 71 -42.41 -42.22 -7.63
CA ASN A 71 -41.89 -41.88 -6.28
C ASN A 71 -40.55 -41.11 -6.24
N ALA A 72 -40.47 -39.86 -5.73
CA ALA A 72 -40.83 -39.29 -4.41
C ALA A 72 -39.73 -39.45 -3.33
N ASP A 73 -39.09 -38.35 -2.92
CA ASP A 73 -39.24 -37.77 -1.55
C ASP A 73 -38.36 -36.51 -1.29
N ASP A 74 -38.82 -35.70 -0.33
CA ASP A 74 -38.18 -34.64 0.51
C ASP A 74 -37.17 -33.57 -0.01
N VAL A 75 -37.70 -32.37 -0.31
CA VAL A 75 -37.76 -31.17 0.59
C VAL A 75 -36.46 -30.46 1.13
N ARG A 76 -36.52 -29.10 1.09
CA ARG A 76 -35.85 -28.02 1.91
C ARG A 76 -34.64 -27.21 1.40
N GLU A 77 -34.37 -26.11 2.13
CA GLU A 77 -33.73 -24.85 1.70
C GLU A 77 -32.48 -24.51 2.55
N TYR A 78 -31.52 -23.71 2.03
CA TYR A 78 -31.31 -22.29 2.42
C TYR A 78 -30.14 -21.58 1.68
N SER A 79 -29.90 -20.32 2.05
CA SER A 79 -29.17 -19.22 1.39
C SER A 79 -27.64 -19.26 1.30
N GLY A 80 -27.10 -18.54 0.29
CA GLY A 80 -25.75 -17.94 0.25
C GLY A 80 -25.72 -16.72 -0.68
N THR A 81 -24.97 -15.65 -0.37
CA THR A 81 -25.06 -14.35 -1.07
C THR A 81 -23.70 -13.73 -1.42
N ALA A 82 -23.43 -13.47 -2.70
CA ALA A 82 -22.47 -12.45 -3.17
C ALA A 82 -22.66 -12.14 -4.67
N GLY A 83 -22.36 -10.90 -5.09
CA GLY A 83 -22.10 -10.56 -6.51
C GLY A 83 -23.01 -9.48 -7.13
N LEU A 84 -22.41 -8.34 -7.53
CA LEU A 84 -22.97 -7.31 -8.42
C LEU A 84 -24.32 -6.69 -7.99
N GLY A 85 -24.30 -5.89 -6.92
CA GLY A 85 -25.51 -5.25 -6.38
C GLY A 85 -26.06 -4.05 -7.19
N CYS A 86 -27.35 -4.12 -7.50
CA CYS A 86 -28.25 -2.99 -7.26
C CYS A 86 -28.86 -3.21 -5.87
N ASP A 87 -29.06 -2.17 -5.05
CA ASP A 87 -29.75 -2.27 -3.76
C ASP A 87 -31.22 -2.76 -3.86
N CYS A 88 -31.73 -2.93 -5.09
CA CYS A 88 -33.10 -3.25 -5.44
C CYS A 88 -33.37 -4.74 -5.75
N CYS A 89 -32.40 -5.46 -6.33
CA CYS A 89 -32.58 -6.78 -6.93
C CYS A 89 -31.28 -7.59 -6.91
N GLU A 90 -31.36 -8.85 -6.48
CA GLU A 90 -30.25 -9.81 -6.53
C GLU A 90 -30.40 -10.74 -7.74
N ILE A 91 -29.27 -11.21 -8.28
CA ILE A 91 -29.22 -12.29 -9.27
C ILE A 91 -29.24 -13.62 -8.51
N THR A 92 -30.25 -14.44 -8.73
CA THR A 92 -30.48 -15.69 -7.97
C THR A 92 -30.16 -16.96 -8.76
N GLY A 93 -29.74 -16.83 -10.02
CA GLY A 93 -29.24 -17.95 -10.82
C GLY A 93 -28.98 -17.58 -12.27
N VAL A 94 -28.10 -18.34 -12.91
CA VAL A 94 -27.83 -18.27 -14.35
C VAL A 94 -28.20 -19.61 -14.96
N ASP A 95 -29.16 -19.61 -15.89
CA ASP A 95 -29.66 -20.81 -16.58
C ASP A 95 -29.15 -20.79 -18.04
N ALA A 96 -28.56 -21.88 -18.51
CA ALA A 96 -27.82 -21.93 -19.77
C ALA A 96 -28.37 -23.05 -20.67
N LYS A 97 -29.09 -22.66 -21.73
CA LYS A 97 -29.88 -23.57 -22.57
C LYS A 97 -29.45 -23.51 -24.03
N MET A 98 -29.08 -24.66 -24.58
CA MET A 98 -28.92 -24.83 -26.02
C MET A 98 -30.29 -24.89 -26.69
N LYS A 99 -30.56 -24.01 -27.65
CA LYS A 99 -31.75 -24.11 -28.51
C LYS A 99 -31.46 -23.60 -29.91
N ASP A 100 -31.84 -24.39 -30.91
CA ASP A 100 -31.63 -24.13 -32.34
C ASP A 100 -30.13 -23.99 -32.71
N GLY A 101 -29.26 -24.75 -32.03
CA GLY A 101 -27.80 -24.68 -32.20
C GLY A 101 -27.13 -23.47 -31.52
N VAL A 102 -27.89 -22.64 -30.80
CA VAL A 102 -27.39 -21.44 -30.11
C VAL A 102 -27.47 -21.61 -28.60
N LEU A 103 -26.36 -21.35 -27.90
CA LEU A 103 -26.32 -21.29 -26.44
C LEU A 103 -26.96 -19.97 -25.97
N ARG A 104 -28.01 -20.06 -25.16
CA ARG A 104 -28.73 -18.91 -24.59
C ARG A 104 -28.55 -18.90 -23.08
N MET A 105 -28.13 -17.77 -22.53
CA MET A 105 -28.00 -17.57 -21.08
C MET A 105 -29.15 -16.69 -20.57
N ILE A 106 -29.82 -17.15 -19.53
CA ILE A 106 -30.98 -16.51 -18.91
C ILE A 106 -30.60 -16.16 -17.46
N LEU A 107 -30.70 -14.88 -17.10
CA LEU A 107 -30.39 -14.38 -15.76
C LEU A 107 -31.67 -14.30 -14.93
N THR A 108 -31.75 -15.09 -13.85
CA THR A 108 -32.86 -15.06 -12.91
C THR A 108 -32.59 -14.02 -11.83
N ARG A 109 -33.59 -13.23 -11.46
CA ARG A 109 -33.47 -12.15 -10.46
C ARG A 109 -34.65 -12.13 -9.50
N VAL A 110 -34.40 -11.78 -8.25
CA VAL A 110 -35.42 -11.58 -7.21
C VAL A 110 -35.29 -10.16 -6.66
N LYS A 111 -36.41 -9.51 -6.41
CA LYS A 111 -36.51 -8.17 -5.82
C LYS A 111 -36.38 -8.30 -4.29
N VAL A 112 -35.45 -7.55 -3.69
CA VAL A 112 -35.04 -7.77 -2.29
C VAL A 112 -35.50 -6.65 -1.35
N LYS A 113 -35.86 -5.48 -1.90
CA LYS A 113 -36.42 -4.35 -1.15
C LYS A 113 -37.54 -3.69 -1.96
N ASP A 114 -38.50 -3.14 -1.24
CA ASP A 114 -39.44 -2.14 -1.77
C ASP A 114 -38.98 -0.73 -1.39
N HIS A 115 -39.29 0.24 -2.25
CA HIS A 115 -39.04 1.66 -2.00
C HIS A 115 -40.37 2.39 -1.92
N ASP A 116 -40.62 3.05 -0.79
CA ASP A 116 -41.77 3.94 -0.66
C ASP A 116 -41.67 5.12 -1.66
N ASN A 117 -42.70 5.21 -2.50
CA ASN A 117 -43.03 6.33 -3.39
C ASN A 117 -41.99 6.83 -4.40
N LYS A 118 -42.32 6.60 -5.68
CA LYS A 118 -42.04 7.48 -6.83
C LYS A 118 -40.57 7.68 -7.26
N ASN A 119 -39.73 6.65 -7.18
CA ASN A 119 -38.64 6.49 -8.15
C ASN A 119 -38.52 5.04 -8.63
N LYS A 120 -38.35 4.86 -9.95
CA LYS A 120 -37.94 3.58 -10.54
C LYS A 120 -36.45 3.38 -10.26
N CYS A 121 -35.99 2.14 -10.15
CA CYS A 121 -34.56 1.83 -10.11
C CYS A 121 -33.85 2.53 -11.28
N THR A 122 -32.79 3.29 -11.02
CA THR A 122 -32.09 4.11 -12.03
C THR A 122 -31.31 3.29 -13.06
N HIS A 123 -31.14 1.99 -12.83
CA HIS A 123 -30.73 1.02 -13.84
C HIS A 123 -31.92 0.30 -14.52
N PHE A 124 -33.05 1.00 -14.68
CA PHE A 124 -34.17 0.56 -15.52
C PHE A 124 -33.72 0.48 -17.00
N LEU A 125 -33.33 -0.71 -17.44
CA LEU A 125 -33.84 -1.15 -18.74
C LEU A 125 -35.36 -1.32 -18.56
N PRO A 126 -36.20 -0.67 -19.39
CA PRO A 126 -37.64 -0.82 -19.27
C PRO A 126 -38.06 -2.27 -19.55
N PRO A 127 -39.25 -2.72 -19.08
CA PRO A 127 -39.77 -4.05 -19.39
C PRO A 127 -40.02 -4.31 -20.89
N ASN A 128 -39.86 -3.27 -21.73
CA ASN A 128 -39.93 -3.33 -23.19
C ASN A 128 -38.54 -3.23 -23.87
N ALA A 129 -37.44 -3.51 -23.16
CA ALA A 129 -36.08 -3.57 -23.70
C ALA A 129 -35.87 -4.81 -24.60
N GLY A 130 -36.59 -4.81 -25.72
CA GLY A 130 -36.73 -5.93 -26.67
C GLY A 130 -37.90 -5.77 -27.64
N LYS A 131 -38.51 -4.58 -27.75
CA LYS A 131 -39.64 -4.28 -28.66
C LYS A 131 -39.45 -2.92 -29.32
N SER A 132 -39.58 -2.87 -30.64
CA SER A 132 -39.54 -1.63 -31.44
C SER A 132 -40.74 -1.58 -32.39
N GLY A 133 -41.64 -0.63 -32.16
CA GLY A 133 -42.76 -0.33 -33.06
C GLY A 133 -42.47 0.89 -33.93
N ARG A 134 -43.10 0.97 -35.11
CA ARG A 134 -43.04 2.14 -35.99
C ARG A 134 -44.17 3.11 -35.62
N TYR A 135 -43.84 4.39 -35.46
CA TYR A 135 -44.83 5.45 -35.21
C TYR A 135 -45.26 6.05 -36.56
N ASP A 136 -46.56 6.07 -36.86
CA ASP A 136 -47.12 6.92 -37.92
C ASP A 136 -47.43 8.29 -37.31
N VAL A 137 -47.01 9.36 -37.97
CA VAL A 137 -47.15 10.74 -37.48
C VAL A 137 -48.61 11.22 -37.54
N ASN A 138 -49.49 10.52 -38.27
CA ASN A 138 -50.87 10.95 -38.54
C ASN A 138 -51.96 10.14 -37.83
N SER A 139 -51.62 9.18 -36.94
CA SER A 139 -52.61 8.34 -36.25
C SER A 139 -52.23 8.07 -34.78
N PRO A 140 -53.18 8.16 -33.82
CA PRO A 140 -52.90 7.99 -32.39
C PRO A 140 -52.91 6.53 -31.89
N VAL A 141 -52.88 5.53 -32.79
CA VAL A 141 -52.98 4.10 -32.44
C VAL A 141 -51.74 3.33 -32.90
N MET A 142 -51.15 2.54 -31.99
CA MET A 142 -50.05 1.62 -32.26
C MET A 142 -50.50 0.49 -33.20
N VAL A 143 -49.81 0.29 -34.32
CA VAL A 143 -50.25 -0.66 -35.37
C VAL A 143 -49.59 -2.04 -35.25
N GLU A 144 -48.32 -2.15 -34.86
CA GLU A 144 -47.61 -3.44 -34.83
C GLU A 144 -46.46 -3.49 -33.80
N VAL A 145 -46.17 -4.70 -33.28
CA VAL A 145 -45.17 -4.96 -32.22
C VAL A 145 -44.50 -6.32 -32.44
N GLU A 146 -43.22 -6.33 -32.82
CA GLU A 146 -42.38 -7.54 -32.82
C GLU A 146 -41.54 -7.68 -31.54
N GLU A 147 -41.12 -8.91 -31.23
CA GLU A 147 -40.23 -9.24 -30.11
C GLU A 147 -38.79 -9.51 -30.58
N HIS A 148 -37.79 -9.07 -29.82
CA HIS A 148 -36.36 -9.28 -30.10
C HIS A 148 -35.62 -9.80 -28.85
N PRO A 149 -35.20 -11.08 -28.81
CA PRO A 149 -34.17 -11.54 -27.88
C PRO A 149 -32.78 -11.04 -28.32
N TYR A 150 -31.76 -11.21 -27.47
CA TYR A 150 -30.36 -10.96 -27.87
C TYR A 150 -29.94 -11.93 -28.99
N VAL A 151 -29.71 -11.43 -30.21
CA VAL A 151 -29.30 -12.26 -31.37
C VAL A 151 -27.86 -11.96 -31.79
N VAL A 152 -26.99 -12.96 -31.72
CA VAL A 152 -25.69 -12.94 -32.41
C VAL A 152 -25.94 -13.17 -33.92
N LYS A 153 -26.06 -12.08 -34.69
CA LYS A 153 -26.29 -12.15 -36.14
C LYS A 153 -24.97 -12.20 -36.92
N GLY A 154 -24.41 -13.40 -37.05
CA GLY A 154 -23.58 -13.72 -38.21
C GLY A 154 -24.44 -13.96 -39.46
N ARG A 155 -23.83 -13.95 -40.66
CA ARG A 155 -24.41 -14.71 -41.78
C ARG A 155 -24.31 -16.21 -41.46
N LYS A 156 -25.13 -17.03 -42.14
CA LYS A 156 -24.89 -18.47 -42.22
C LYS A 156 -23.46 -18.73 -42.73
N ASP A 157 -22.98 -19.94 -42.42
CA ASP A 157 -21.69 -20.49 -42.81
C ASP A 157 -20.50 -19.96 -41.98
N THR A 158 -20.33 -20.56 -40.81
CA THR A 158 -19.01 -20.65 -40.15
C THR A 158 -18.02 -21.26 -41.15
N LEU A 159 -16.87 -20.61 -41.39
CA LEU A 159 -15.85 -21.09 -42.34
C LEU A 159 -15.01 -22.25 -41.77
N ALA A 160 -15.68 -23.35 -41.42
CA ALA A 160 -15.09 -24.67 -41.49
C ALA A 160 -15.14 -25.12 -42.96
N THR A 161 -13.99 -25.46 -43.55
CA THR A 161 -13.98 -26.05 -44.90
C THR A 161 -14.47 -27.49 -44.84
N ASN A 162 -15.26 -27.92 -45.82
CA ASN A 162 -15.60 -29.34 -45.99
C ASN A 162 -14.34 -30.22 -45.93
N ARG A 163 -14.48 -31.40 -45.32
CA ARG A 163 -13.43 -32.41 -45.16
C ARG A 163 -12.70 -32.62 -46.48
N THR A 164 -11.40 -32.31 -46.51
CA THR A 164 -10.58 -32.46 -47.71
C THR A 164 -10.37 -33.95 -48.02
N SER A 165 -9.98 -34.29 -49.25
CA SER A 165 -9.86 -35.68 -49.73
C SER A 165 -8.72 -36.48 -49.07
N ASP A 166 -7.89 -35.82 -48.26
CA ASP A 166 -6.89 -36.38 -47.34
C ASP A 166 -7.47 -36.75 -45.95
N GLY A 167 -8.75 -36.43 -45.71
CA GLY A 167 -9.47 -36.68 -44.46
C GLY A 167 -9.37 -35.58 -43.41
N CYS A 168 -8.63 -34.49 -43.66
CA CYS A 168 -8.41 -33.40 -42.68
C CYS A 168 -9.63 -32.46 -42.55
N PHE A 169 -9.70 -31.76 -41.41
CA PHE A 169 -10.53 -30.57 -41.19
C PHE A 169 -9.65 -29.33 -41.03
N ARG A 170 -10.16 -28.14 -41.36
CA ARG A 170 -9.47 -26.85 -41.25
C ARG A 170 -10.41 -25.76 -40.73
N PHE A 171 -9.89 -24.88 -39.90
CA PHE A 171 -10.62 -23.81 -39.20
C PHE A 171 -9.68 -22.62 -38.96
N SER A 172 -10.26 -21.44 -38.73
CA SER A 172 -9.54 -20.19 -38.42
C SER A 172 -10.23 -19.48 -37.26
N VAL A 173 -9.44 -18.93 -36.33
CA VAL A 173 -9.92 -18.14 -35.18
C VAL A 173 -9.16 -16.82 -35.15
N ASP A 174 -9.85 -15.73 -34.82
CA ASP A 174 -9.28 -14.41 -34.58
C ASP A 174 -9.13 -14.20 -33.07
N MET A 175 -7.93 -13.84 -32.60
CA MET A 175 -7.59 -13.70 -31.18
C MET A 175 -6.81 -12.40 -30.94
N PRO A 176 -7.41 -11.37 -30.32
CA PRO A 176 -6.75 -10.09 -30.12
C PRO A 176 -5.54 -10.18 -29.17
N GLY A 177 -4.35 -9.86 -29.69
CA GLY A 177 -3.11 -9.73 -28.90
C GLY A 177 -2.28 -11.02 -28.75
N VAL A 178 -2.25 -11.87 -29.78
CA VAL A 178 -1.37 -13.06 -29.85
C VAL A 178 -0.53 -12.97 -31.12
N CYS A 179 0.80 -13.09 -31.01
CA CYS A 179 1.70 -13.08 -32.17
C CYS A 179 1.88 -14.49 -32.74
N SER A 180 2.44 -14.59 -33.96
CA SER A 180 2.66 -15.89 -34.64
C SER A 180 3.54 -16.85 -33.85
N ASP A 181 4.47 -16.29 -33.08
CA ASP A 181 5.58 -17.01 -32.48
C ASP A 181 5.23 -17.55 -31.07
N ASP A 182 4.08 -17.13 -30.52
CA ASP A 182 3.50 -17.60 -29.26
C ASP A 182 2.74 -18.94 -29.39
N VAL A 183 2.36 -19.33 -30.61
CA VAL A 183 1.34 -20.36 -30.86
C VAL A 183 1.96 -21.77 -31.00
N PHE A 184 2.03 -22.50 -29.88
CA PHE A 184 2.48 -23.90 -29.87
C PHE A 184 1.34 -24.89 -30.13
N VAL A 185 1.29 -25.46 -31.34
CA VAL A 185 0.37 -26.56 -31.69
C VAL A 185 0.98 -27.91 -31.31
N ILE A 186 0.40 -28.60 -30.33
CA ILE A 186 0.83 -29.95 -29.90
C ILE A 186 0.04 -31.02 -30.68
N PRO A 187 0.69 -31.85 -31.53
CA PRO A 187 0.00 -32.94 -32.21
C PRO A 187 -0.31 -34.13 -31.29
N ASN A 188 -1.35 -34.90 -31.64
CA ASN A 188 -1.79 -36.17 -31.01
C ASN A 188 -2.54 -36.09 -29.65
N GLN A 189 -3.31 -35.03 -29.41
CA GLN A 189 -4.44 -35.07 -28.45
C GLN A 189 -5.71 -34.49 -29.08
N ASN A 190 -6.90 -34.92 -28.63
CA ASN A 190 -8.20 -34.46 -29.13
C ASN A 190 -8.58 -33.07 -28.56
N GLU A 191 -7.61 -32.16 -28.50
CA GLU A 191 -7.68 -30.94 -27.69
C GLU A 191 -6.79 -29.87 -28.32
N ILE A 192 -7.38 -28.71 -28.64
CA ILE A 192 -6.66 -27.56 -29.21
C ILE A 192 -6.46 -26.57 -28.07
N LYS A 193 -5.20 -26.42 -27.62
CA LYS A 193 -4.82 -25.46 -26.59
C LYS A 193 -4.16 -24.24 -27.23
N PHE A 194 -4.60 -23.06 -26.83
CA PHE A 194 -3.92 -21.81 -27.12
C PHE A 194 -3.17 -21.39 -25.85
N TYR A 195 -1.88 -21.14 -25.99
CA TYR A 195 -1.05 -20.48 -24.98
C TYR A 195 -0.52 -19.17 -25.56
N GLY A 196 -0.21 -18.23 -24.68
CA GLY A 196 0.55 -17.03 -25.00
C GLY A 196 1.37 -16.66 -23.78
N GLU A 197 2.68 -16.53 -23.93
CA GLU A 197 3.60 -16.20 -22.84
C GLU A 197 4.29 -14.88 -23.19
N ASN A 198 3.68 -13.77 -22.76
CA ASN A 198 4.08 -12.42 -23.17
C ASN A 198 5.55 -12.14 -22.82
N LYS A 199 6.40 -12.19 -23.85
CA LYS A 199 7.83 -11.86 -23.84
C LYS A 199 8.02 -10.64 -24.73
N GLU A 200 8.72 -9.66 -24.18
CA GLU A 200 8.91 -8.29 -24.67
C GLU A 200 8.99 -8.12 -26.19
N VAL A 201 8.26 -7.14 -26.77
CA VAL A 201 8.76 -6.11 -27.71
C VAL A 201 7.63 -5.18 -28.25
N TYR A 202 7.78 -3.87 -27.98
CA TYR A 202 7.43 -2.64 -28.74
C TYR A 202 6.06 -2.40 -29.44
N GLU A 203 5.74 -1.10 -29.60
CA GLU A 203 4.71 -0.59 -30.52
C GLU A 203 5.17 -0.68 -32.00
N HIS A 204 4.20 -0.71 -32.93
CA HIS A 204 4.33 -0.79 -34.39
C HIS A 204 4.74 -2.15 -35.01
N ASP A 205 3.76 -3.06 -35.11
CA ASP A 205 3.62 -3.89 -36.32
C ASP A 205 2.13 -4.06 -36.68
N GLU A 206 1.73 -3.61 -37.88
CA GLU A 206 0.39 -3.83 -38.45
C GLU A 206 0.41 -5.00 -39.46
N SER A 207 0.75 -6.22 -39.03
CA SER A 207 0.77 -7.38 -39.93
C SER A 207 0.13 -8.67 -39.38
N CYS A 208 -1.19 -8.79 -39.59
CA CYS A 208 -1.90 -10.06 -39.40
C CYS A 208 -1.43 -11.11 -40.43
N ARG A 209 -0.82 -12.22 -39.98
CA ARG A 209 -0.52 -13.39 -40.82
C ARG A 209 -1.18 -14.66 -40.28
N ILE A 210 -1.82 -15.40 -41.17
CA ILE A 210 -2.60 -16.60 -40.84
C ILE A 210 -1.74 -17.85 -40.98
N PHE A 211 -1.76 -18.73 -39.98
CA PHE A 211 -1.10 -20.03 -40.01
C PHE A 211 -2.10 -21.18 -40.20
N LEU A 212 -1.67 -22.24 -40.88
CA LEU A 212 -2.47 -23.41 -41.24
C LEU A 212 -1.92 -24.68 -40.57
N GLY A 213 -2.62 -25.17 -39.55
CA GLY A 213 -2.40 -26.50 -38.99
C GLY A 213 -3.29 -27.56 -39.64
N ALA A 214 -2.86 -28.82 -39.66
CA ALA A 214 -3.63 -29.95 -40.13
C ALA A 214 -3.45 -31.16 -39.19
N ILE A 215 -4.53 -31.92 -38.97
CA ILE A 215 -4.54 -33.14 -38.16
C ILE A 215 -4.94 -34.30 -39.07
N SER A 216 -4.01 -35.24 -39.28
CA SER A 216 -4.26 -36.46 -40.05
C SER A 216 -4.61 -37.61 -39.13
N ASN A 217 -5.61 -38.41 -39.52
CA ASN A 217 -6.11 -39.53 -38.73
C ASN A 217 -5.71 -40.84 -39.44
N LEU A 218 -4.83 -41.64 -38.83
CA LEU A 218 -4.28 -42.84 -39.45
C LEU A 218 -4.03 -43.93 -38.38
N LYS A 219 -4.62 -45.12 -38.58
CA LYS A 219 -4.40 -46.29 -37.71
C LYS A 219 -4.07 -47.54 -38.54
N LEU A 220 -2.95 -48.17 -38.16
CA LEU A 220 -2.59 -49.58 -38.34
C LEU A 220 -2.39 -50.12 -39.78
N SER A 221 -1.13 -50.37 -40.16
CA SER A 221 -0.70 -51.71 -40.60
C SER A 221 0.81 -51.97 -40.39
N LEU A 222 1.18 -53.26 -40.41
CA LEU A 222 2.36 -53.91 -39.82
C LEU A 222 3.69 -53.83 -40.62
N ARG A 223 4.79 -53.48 -39.91
CA ARG A 223 6.17 -54.04 -40.02
C ARG A 223 6.92 -53.94 -41.40
N PRO A 224 8.20 -54.39 -41.54
CA PRO A 224 9.38 -53.68 -41.01
C PRO A 224 10.59 -53.59 -41.99
N ARG A 225 11.53 -52.64 -41.79
CA ARG A 225 12.98 -52.87 -42.04
C ARG A 225 13.93 -51.74 -41.58
N ASN A 226 15.14 -52.21 -41.27
CA ASN A 226 16.46 -51.59 -41.04
C ASN A 226 16.80 -50.37 -41.96
N SER A 227 17.83 -49.55 -41.70
CA SER A 227 19.09 -49.82 -40.98
C SER A 227 19.76 -48.61 -40.26
N ASN A 228 20.82 -48.93 -39.50
CA ASN A 228 21.58 -48.11 -38.53
C ASN A 228 22.30 -46.83 -39.07
N PRO A 229 22.73 -45.92 -38.16
CA PRO A 229 23.39 -44.64 -38.48
C PRO A 229 24.93 -44.72 -38.58
N ILE A 230 25.56 -43.59 -38.93
CA ILE A 230 27.01 -43.36 -38.86
C ILE A 230 27.30 -42.10 -38.01
N GLN A 231 28.50 -42.03 -37.44
CA GLN A 231 28.94 -41.17 -36.32
C GLN A 231 30.32 -40.54 -36.62
N MET A 232 30.81 -39.64 -35.76
CA MET A 232 32.23 -39.22 -35.58
C MET A 232 32.84 -38.26 -36.64
N THR A 233 33.89 -37.45 -36.39
CA THR A 233 34.48 -36.82 -35.15
C THR A 233 35.48 -35.69 -35.52
N LYS A 234 35.72 -34.74 -34.58
CA LYS A 234 37.01 -34.06 -34.22
C LYS A 234 37.90 -33.37 -35.29
N THR A 235 38.03 -32.04 -35.13
CA THR A 235 39.26 -31.21 -34.83
C THR A 235 40.68 -31.83 -34.82
N PRO A 236 41.81 -31.04 -34.82
CA PRO A 236 42.05 -29.59 -35.12
C PRO A 236 43.39 -29.31 -35.91
N LEU A 237 44.02 -28.12 -35.71
CA LEU A 237 45.44 -27.69 -35.96
C LEU A 237 45.80 -27.01 -37.32
N ILE A 238 46.87 -26.18 -37.48
CA ILE A 238 47.45 -25.05 -36.68
C ILE A 238 48.50 -24.27 -37.54
N HIS A 239 48.87 -23.01 -37.17
CA HIS A 239 50.08 -22.24 -37.64
C HIS A 239 50.14 -21.75 -39.12
N SER A 240 50.95 -20.73 -39.53
CA SER A 240 51.64 -19.63 -38.81
C SER A 240 52.20 -18.52 -39.74
N ARG A 241 52.26 -17.26 -39.22
CA ARG A 241 53.29 -16.18 -39.40
C ARG A 241 53.99 -15.94 -40.76
N HIS A 242 54.07 -14.67 -41.18
CA HIS A 242 55.32 -13.86 -41.06
C HIS A 242 55.07 -12.33 -41.12
N ALA A 243 56.11 -11.49 -41.27
CA ALA A 243 56.06 -10.01 -41.09
C ALA A 243 57.23 -9.25 -41.79
N SER A 244 57.39 -7.94 -41.50
CA SER A 244 58.41 -6.94 -41.95
C SER A 244 58.01 -6.08 -43.18
N SER A 245 58.39 -4.80 -43.36
CA SER A 245 58.98 -3.71 -42.52
C SER A 245 58.92 -2.36 -43.34
N PHE A 246 59.50 -1.16 -43.06
CA PHE A 246 60.49 -0.65 -42.07
C PHE A 246 60.54 0.93 -42.09
N ARG A 247 60.81 1.59 -40.93
CA ARG A 247 61.44 2.97 -40.76
C ARG A 247 60.65 4.23 -41.24
N ARG A 248 60.88 5.49 -40.81
CA ARG A 248 61.44 6.26 -39.63
C ARG A 248 61.08 7.76 -39.88
N LEU A 249 61.26 8.82 -39.06
CA LEU A 249 61.82 9.13 -37.72
C LEU A 249 60.67 9.58 -36.75
N ALA A 250 60.74 10.19 -35.54
CA ALA A 250 61.70 10.94 -34.69
C ALA A 250 61.87 12.46 -35.00
N VAL A 251 61.96 13.43 -34.05
CA VAL A 251 62.20 13.49 -32.56
C VAL A 251 61.29 14.61 -31.98
N GLY A 252 60.59 14.54 -30.84
CA GLY A 252 61.02 14.51 -29.42
C GLY A 252 60.11 15.47 -28.60
N ALA A 253 60.10 15.54 -27.26
CA ALA A 253 60.92 14.90 -26.22
C ALA A 253 60.04 14.43 -25.04
N ALA A 254 60.61 13.75 -24.04
CA ALA A 254 59.88 13.18 -22.89
C ALA A 254 60.68 13.25 -21.58
N VAL A 255 59.99 13.11 -20.44
CA VAL A 255 60.57 12.77 -19.13
C VAL A 255 59.76 11.62 -18.53
N ILE A 256 60.44 10.66 -17.90
CA ILE A 256 59.88 9.37 -17.45
C ILE A 256 60.45 9.04 -16.07
N ALA A 257 59.63 8.38 -15.24
CA ALA A 257 59.94 7.24 -14.35
C ALA A 257 59.36 7.42 -12.93
N ALA A 258 59.02 6.37 -12.16
CA ALA A 258 59.10 4.93 -12.42
C ALA A 258 57.90 4.17 -11.82
N ALA A 259 57.65 2.96 -12.33
CA ALA A 259 56.63 2.05 -11.85
C ALA A 259 57.02 1.29 -10.57
N SER A 260 56.01 0.77 -9.86
CA SER A 260 56.09 -0.57 -9.27
C SER A 260 54.72 -1.27 -9.40
N THR A 261 54.72 -2.51 -9.90
CA THR A 261 53.51 -3.31 -10.15
C THR A 261 53.33 -4.36 -9.07
N GLY A 262 52.19 -4.33 -8.37
CA GLY A 262 51.75 -5.37 -7.44
C GLY A 262 50.43 -5.97 -7.88
N ALA A 263 50.44 -7.20 -8.40
CA ALA A 263 49.23 -7.94 -8.69
C ALA A 263 48.69 -8.59 -7.41
N VAL A 264 47.54 -8.11 -6.91
CA VAL A 264 46.85 -8.73 -5.76
C VAL A 264 45.88 -9.79 -6.27
N TYR A 265 46.08 -11.03 -5.86
CA TYR A 265 45.12 -12.12 -6.10
C TYR A 265 43.81 -11.82 -5.37
N LEU A 266 42.70 -11.85 -6.11
CA LEU A 266 41.36 -11.92 -5.51
C LEU A 266 41.12 -13.34 -4.99
N SER A 267 41.27 -13.52 -3.69
CA SER A 267 40.87 -14.73 -2.96
C SER A 267 39.71 -14.40 -2.01
N PRO A 268 38.64 -15.22 -1.93
CA PRO A 268 37.50 -14.96 -1.08
C PRO A 268 37.79 -15.36 0.38
N SER A 269 37.89 -14.36 1.26
CA SER A 269 38.02 -14.50 2.72
C SER A 269 36.88 -13.74 3.39
N SER A 270 35.80 -14.40 3.81
CA SER A 270 35.64 -15.12 5.09
C SER A 270 35.35 -14.20 6.28
N VAL A 271 34.08 -14.19 6.70
CA VAL A 271 33.58 -14.11 8.08
C VAL A 271 34.38 -13.29 9.11
N ALA A 272 33.84 -12.11 9.44
CA ALA A 272 33.86 -11.43 10.74
C ALA A 272 35.13 -11.43 11.63
N SER A 273 35.75 -10.26 11.78
CA SER A 273 35.94 -9.64 13.12
C SER A 273 36.43 -8.18 13.03
N SER A 274 35.54 -7.20 13.21
CA SER A 274 35.94 -5.79 13.42
C SER A 274 34.91 -4.95 14.20
N ASP A 275 34.14 -5.59 15.10
CA ASP A 275 33.17 -4.91 15.96
C ASP A 275 33.60 -4.99 17.43
N ARG A 276 34.44 -4.03 17.86
CA ARG A 276 34.88 -3.81 19.24
C ARG A 276 35.07 -2.32 19.53
N GLY A 277 33.98 -1.61 19.81
CA GLY A 277 34.02 -0.20 20.20
C GLY A 277 32.69 0.35 20.72
N GLY A 278 32.48 0.31 22.04
CA GLY A 278 31.46 1.13 22.72
C GLY A 278 30.14 0.45 23.11
N GLY A 279 29.91 -0.83 22.76
CA GLY A 279 28.78 -1.60 23.28
C GLY A 279 29.05 -2.16 24.68
N GLY A 280 28.26 -1.75 25.68
CA GLY A 280 28.25 -2.42 27.00
C GLY A 280 27.44 -3.72 26.96
N PRO A 281 27.69 -4.71 27.84
CA PRO A 281 26.99 -6.01 27.82
C PRO A 281 25.45 -5.91 27.87
N VAL A 282 24.92 -4.84 28.46
CA VAL A 282 23.48 -4.53 28.50
C VAL A 282 22.94 -4.19 27.11
N LEU A 283 23.66 -3.39 26.31
CA LEU A 283 23.22 -3.00 24.97
C LEU A 283 23.20 -4.20 24.01
N ASP A 284 24.19 -5.09 24.10
CA ASP A 284 24.23 -6.31 23.28
C ASP A 284 23.29 -7.40 23.79
N SER A 285 22.83 -7.32 25.05
CA SER A 285 21.68 -8.09 25.54
C SER A 285 20.36 -7.53 24.99
N LEU A 286 20.24 -6.20 24.86
CA LEU A 286 19.05 -5.55 24.31
C LEU A 286 18.92 -5.78 22.79
N ARG A 287 20.00 -5.58 22.01
CA ARG A 287 20.04 -5.89 20.57
C ARG A 287 19.60 -7.32 20.28
N ARG A 288 20.11 -8.30 21.04
CA ARG A 288 19.68 -9.71 20.92
C ARG A 288 18.21 -9.94 21.28
N ARG A 289 17.63 -9.17 22.20
CA ARG A 289 16.20 -9.22 22.54
C ARG A 289 15.28 -8.57 21.50
N ILE A 290 15.74 -7.51 20.83
CA ILE A 290 14.99 -6.85 19.75
C ILE A 290 15.09 -7.66 18.44
N GLY A 291 16.22 -8.37 18.24
CA GLY A 291 16.49 -9.16 17.04
C GLY A 291 16.15 -10.65 17.12
N ASP A 292 15.56 -11.13 18.21
CA ASP A 292 15.03 -12.49 18.30
C ASP A 292 13.69 -12.58 17.52
N PRO A 293 13.55 -13.45 16.51
CA PRO A 293 12.27 -13.68 15.82
C PRO A 293 11.10 -13.99 16.77
N ASN A 294 11.39 -14.59 17.92
CA ASN A 294 10.42 -14.99 18.95
C ASN A 294 10.18 -13.91 20.01
N ALA A 295 10.78 -12.71 19.87
CA ALA A 295 10.58 -11.61 20.79
C ALA A 295 9.09 -11.32 21.00
N SER A 296 8.64 -11.34 22.25
CA SER A 296 7.32 -10.88 22.64
C SER A 296 7.46 -9.75 23.64
N VAL A 297 6.71 -8.68 23.43
CA VAL A 297 6.54 -7.63 24.44
C VAL A 297 5.87 -8.22 25.69
N PRO A 298 6.14 -7.69 26.90
CA PRO A 298 5.38 -8.05 28.10
C PRO A 298 3.90 -7.70 27.94
N SER A 299 2.99 -8.56 28.42
CA SER A 299 1.53 -8.34 28.30
C SER A 299 1.07 -6.99 28.87
N ARG A 300 0.00 -6.39 28.33
CA ARG A 300 -0.54 -5.10 28.78
C ARG A 300 -0.81 -5.05 30.29
N SER A 301 -1.30 -6.15 30.88
CA SER A 301 -1.53 -6.26 32.33
C SER A 301 -0.22 -6.24 33.14
N ALA A 302 0.89 -6.77 32.62
CA ALA A 302 2.20 -6.65 33.25
C ALA A 302 2.74 -5.22 33.19
N GLN A 303 2.48 -4.48 32.10
CA GLN A 303 2.85 -3.07 31.97
C GLN A 303 2.06 -2.19 32.95
N GLU A 304 0.74 -2.37 33.01
CA GLU A 304 -0.14 -1.72 33.99
C GLU A 304 0.31 -2.03 35.42
N SER A 305 0.65 -3.29 35.71
CA SER A 305 1.20 -3.71 37.00
C SER A 305 2.58 -3.09 37.33
N ALA A 306 3.36 -2.69 36.34
CA ALA A 306 4.66 -2.03 36.55
C ALA A 306 4.50 -0.53 36.86
N LEU A 307 3.51 0.12 36.25
CA LEU A 307 3.13 1.51 36.55
C LEU A 307 2.48 1.62 37.94
N VAL A 308 1.53 0.73 38.28
CA VAL A 308 0.89 0.67 39.61
C VAL A 308 1.90 0.42 40.75
N LYS A 309 3.05 -0.20 40.46
CA LYS A 309 4.14 -0.41 41.43
C LYS A 309 5.11 0.77 41.55
N ALA A 310 4.88 1.87 40.84
CA ALA A 310 5.64 3.10 41.00
C ALA A 310 5.08 3.95 42.14
N THR A 311 5.43 3.58 43.37
CA THR A 311 5.07 4.33 44.59
C THR A 311 6.00 5.53 44.82
N SER A 312 5.60 6.47 45.68
CA SER A 312 6.48 7.58 46.12
C SER A 312 7.80 7.11 46.74
N SER A 313 7.80 5.95 47.41
CA SER A 313 8.99 5.29 47.96
C SER A 313 9.86 4.55 46.93
N ASN A 314 9.33 4.28 45.74
CA ASN A 314 10.03 3.58 44.67
C ASN A 314 9.54 4.08 43.28
N PRO A 315 9.76 5.36 42.94
CA PRO A 315 9.20 5.99 41.74
C PRO A 315 9.93 5.57 40.47
N LEU A 316 9.30 5.83 39.32
CA LEU A 316 9.98 5.86 38.02
C LEU A 316 11.05 6.97 38.02
N ASP A 317 12.06 6.84 37.16
CA ASP A 317 12.94 7.97 36.85
C ASP A 317 12.23 8.97 35.93
N VAL A 318 11.46 8.45 34.96
CA VAL A 318 10.69 9.24 33.98
C VAL A 318 9.33 8.61 33.74
N LEU A 319 8.26 9.42 33.79
CA LEU A 319 6.93 9.06 33.27
C LEU A 319 6.62 9.93 32.05
N VAL A 320 6.35 9.31 30.90
CA VAL A 320 6.07 10.00 29.63
C VAL A 320 4.56 9.99 29.36
N ILE A 321 4.02 11.14 28.97
CA ILE A 321 2.61 11.33 28.62
C ILE A 321 2.49 11.56 27.11
N GLY A 322 1.81 10.64 26.41
CA GLY A 322 1.53 10.70 24.97
C GLY A 322 2.35 9.69 24.16
N GLY A 323 1.68 8.67 23.62
CA GLY A 323 2.25 7.58 22.81
C GLY A 323 2.39 7.89 21.32
N GLY A 324 2.60 9.17 20.97
CA GLY A 324 3.02 9.59 19.63
C GLY A 324 4.52 9.40 19.41
N ALA A 325 5.02 9.82 18.24
CA ALA A 325 6.41 9.57 17.83
C ALA A 325 7.42 10.15 18.82
N THR A 326 7.15 11.36 19.33
CA THR A 326 7.95 12.04 20.36
C THR A 326 8.02 11.21 21.64
N GLY A 327 6.88 10.90 22.27
CA GLY A 327 6.87 10.20 23.57
C GLY A 327 7.31 8.73 23.47
N SER A 328 7.00 8.04 22.37
CA SER A 328 7.52 6.69 22.09
C SER A 328 9.05 6.70 21.92
N GLY A 329 9.60 7.74 21.27
CA GLY A 329 11.04 7.99 21.18
C GLY A 329 11.67 8.29 22.53
N VAL A 330 11.07 9.19 23.33
CA VAL A 330 11.55 9.52 24.70
C VAL A 330 11.59 8.27 25.57
N ALA A 331 10.54 7.44 25.51
CA ALA A 331 10.46 6.22 26.31
C ALA A 331 11.52 5.19 25.90
N LEU A 332 11.78 5.02 24.59
CA LEU A 332 12.84 4.16 24.08
C LEU A 332 14.22 4.67 24.49
N ASP A 333 14.53 5.95 24.28
CA ASP A 333 15.83 6.53 24.61
C ASP A 333 16.12 6.42 26.11
N ALA A 334 15.22 6.93 26.97
CA ALA A 334 15.40 6.87 28.42
C ALA A 334 15.60 5.42 28.93
N ALA A 335 14.86 4.45 28.41
CA ALA A 335 15.04 3.03 28.76
C ALA A 335 16.40 2.49 28.28
N THR A 336 16.85 2.83 27.07
CA THR A 336 18.16 2.40 26.56
C THR A 336 19.34 3.04 27.31
N ARG A 337 19.13 4.22 27.89
CA ARG A 337 20.05 4.87 28.86
C ARG A 337 20.04 4.22 30.25
N GLY A 338 19.20 3.22 30.49
CA GLY A 338 19.10 2.47 31.75
C GLY A 338 18.25 3.15 32.82
N LEU A 339 17.43 4.14 32.47
CA LEU A 339 16.46 4.75 33.38
C LEU A 339 15.23 3.85 33.52
N ARG A 340 14.56 3.90 34.67
CA ARG A 340 13.27 3.22 34.88
C ARG A 340 12.13 4.09 34.35
N VAL A 341 11.52 3.67 33.25
CA VAL A 341 10.58 4.48 32.46
C VAL A 341 9.16 3.93 32.50
N GLY A 342 8.18 4.83 32.54
CA GLY A 342 6.78 4.56 32.16
C GLY A 342 6.34 5.43 30.98
N LEU A 343 5.40 4.93 30.17
CA LEU A 343 4.76 5.66 29.07
C LEU A 343 3.25 5.39 29.11
N VAL A 344 2.43 6.44 29.12
CA VAL A 344 0.96 6.36 29.08
C VAL A 344 0.40 7.12 27.88
N GLU A 345 -0.55 6.51 27.18
CA GLU A 345 -1.24 7.03 26.00
C GLU A 345 -2.74 6.86 26.15
N ARG A 346 -3.52 7.94 26.01
CA ARG A 346 -4.97 7.96 26.29
C ARG A 346 -5.76 6.98 25.42
N GLU A 347 -5.37 6.89 24.15
CA GLU A 347 -5.96 6.04 23.12
C GLU A 347 -4.94 4.94 22.76
N ASP A 348 -4.85 4.53 21.50
CA ASP A 348 -3.80 3.62 21.00
C ASP A 348 -2.48 4.34 20.65
N PHE A 349 -1.36 3.61 20.59
CA PHE A 349 -0.08 4.17 20.14
C PHE A 349 -0.21 4.77 18.73
N SER A 350 0.28 5.99 18.54
CA SER A 350 0.09 6.78 17.31
C SER A 350 -1.35 7.27 17.03
N SER A 351 -2.24 7.26 18.03
CA SER A 351 -3.64 7.74 17.96
C SER A 351 -3.85 9.08 17.27
N GLY A 352 -3.02 10.09 17.58
CA GLY A 352 -3.13 11.46 17.11
C GLY A 352 -2.39 11.76 15.81
N THR A 353 -1.57 12.81 15.81
CA THR A 353 -0.87 13.34 14.61
C THR A 353 0.11 12.35 13.98
N SER A 354 0.76 11.49 14.78
CA SER A 354 1.83 10.60 14.32
C SER A 354 1.40 9.50 13.32
N SER A 355 0.09 9.24 13.18
CA SER A 355 -0.49 8.36 12.15
C SER A 355 -1.14 9.11 10.97
N ARG A 356 -1.04 10.45 10.94
CA ARG A 356 -1.72 11.34 9.98
C ARG A 356 -0.74 12.24 9.22
N SER A 357 0.49 11.78 9.02
CA SER A 357 1.50 12.52 8.25
C SER A 357 1.32 12.35 6.73
N THR A 358 2.06 13.11 5.94
CA THR A 358 2.24 12.90 4.47
C THR A 358 3.00 11.60 4.14
N LYS A 359 3.36 10.77 5.15
CA LYS A 359 4.10 9.51 5.01
C LYS A 359 5.53 9.68 4.47
N LEU A 360 6.06 10.90 4.44
CA LEU A 360 7.42 11.22 4.01
C LEU A 360 8.34 11.62 5.18
N ILE A 361 9.57 11.13 5.12
CA ILE A 361 10.69 11.50 5.98
C ILE A 361 11.51 12.56 5.23
N HIS A 362 11.08 13.81 5.31
CA HIS A 362 11.64 14.89 4.50
C HIS A 362 13.03 15.34 4.94
N GLY A 363 13.99 15.30 4.02
CA GLY A 363 15.34 15.87 4.19
C GLY A 363 15.45 17.37 3.85
N GLY A 364 14.34 18.06 3.60
CA GLY A 364 14.28 19.53 3.71
C GLY A 364 14.68 20.41 2.51
N VAL A 365 14.53 19.94 1.26
CA VAL A 365 14.89 20.71 0.03
C VAL A 365 14.45 22.19 0.05
N ARG A 366 13.20 22.48 0.43
CA ARG A 366 12.65 23.86 0.49
C ARG A 366 13.28 24.74 1.58
N TYR A 367 13.93 24.15 2.58
CA TYR A 367 14.73 24.90 3.56
C TYR A 367 16.12 25.23 2.98
N LEU A 368 16.71 24.38 2.13
CA LEU A 368 17.95 24.68 1.43
C LEU A 368 17.77 25.84 0.43
N GLU A 369 16.64 25.85 -0.30
CA GLU A 369 16.23 26.97 -1.17
C GLU A 369 16.29 28.31 -0.39
N LYS A 370 15.63 28.37 0.77
CA LYS A 370 15.64 29.56 1.64
C LYS A 370 17.02 29.85 2.24
N ALA A 371 17.77 28.83 2.64
CA ALA A 371 19.12 29.00 3.19
C ALA A 371 20.06 29.66 2.17
N VAL A 372 19.96 29.30 0.89
CA VAL A 372 20.77 29.86 -0.19
C VAL A 372 20.31 31.29 -0.54
N PHE A 373 19.01 31.51 -0.79
CA PHE A 373 18.53 32.84 -1.22
C PHE A 373 18.52 33.90 -0.11
N ASN A 374 18.35 33.50 1.16
CA ASN A 374 18.32 34.43 2.30
C ASN A 374 19.62 34.43 3.11
N LEU A 375 20.63 33.63 2.73
CA LEU A 375 21.86 33.38 3.50
C LEU A 375 21.61 32.89 4.95
N ASP A 376 20.50 32.18 5.16
CA ASP A 376 20.06 31.71 6.48
C ASP A 376 20.77 30.41 6.90
N TYR A 377 21.84 30.57 7.68
CA TYR A 377 22.59 29.46 8.29
C TYR A 377 21.75 28.58 9.23
N GLY A 378 20.69 29.14 9.84
CA GLY A 378 19.73 28.40 10.65
C GLY A 378 18.93 27.41 9.82
N GLN A 379 18.39 27.83 8.67
CA GLN A 379 17.76 26.90 7.71
C GLN A 379 18.76 25.85 7.22
N LEU A 380 20.02 26.22 6.96
CA LEU A 380 21.04 25.26 6.51
C LEU A 380 21.34 24.19 7.58
N LYS A 381 21.44 24.58 8.86
CA LYS A 381 21.60 23.63 9.97
C LYS A 381 20.41 22.66 10.06
N LEU A 382 19.18 23.14 9.87
CA LEU A 382 17.97 22.31 9.82
C LEU A 382 17.99 21.30 8.66
N VAL A 383 18.54 21.68 7.49
CA VAL A 383 18.72 20.77 6.34
C VAL A 383 19.70 19.65 6.69
N PHE A 384 20.90 19.96 7.20
CA PHE A 384 21.87 18.94 7.60
C PHE A 384 21.32 17.99 8.67
N HIS A 385 20.57 18.51 9.64
CA HIS A 385 19.96 17.72 10.70
C HIS A 385 18.88 16.77 10.17
N ALA A 386 17.96 17.28 9.34
CA ALA A 386 16.92 16.47 8.71
C ALA A 386 17.49 15.39 7.76
N LEU A 387 18.62 15.66 7.09
CA LEU A 387 19.32 14.69 6.25
C LEU A 387 19.93 13.53 7.05
N GLU A 388 20.54 13.82 8.21
CA GLU A 388 21.11 12.81 9.13
C GLU A 388 19.99 11.91 9.69
N GLU A 389 18.97 12.52 10.31
CA GLU A 389 17.86 11.79 10.93
C GLU A 389 17.07 10.99 9.88
N ARG A 390 16.89 11.51 8.66
CA ARG A 390 16.26 10.77 7.53
C ARG A 390 17.02 9.49 7.19
N LYS A 391 18.35 9.56 7.07
CA LYS A 391 19.17 8.38 6.80
C LYS A 391 19.06 7.39 7.95
N GLN A 392 19.22 7.86 9.19
CA GLN A 392 19.23 6.98 10.35
C GLN A 392 17.89 6.27 10.57
N LEU A 393 16.77 6.94 10.28
CA LEU A 393 15.44 6.34 10.38
C LEU A 393 15.20 5.22 9.36
N ILE A 394 15.81 5.31 8.18
CA ILE A 394 15.81 4.24 7.17
C ILE A 394 16.68 3.07 7.63
N GLU A 395 17.87 3.32 8.19
CA GLU A 395 18.77 2.27 8.71
C GLU A 395 18.21 1.54 9.95
N ASN A 396 17.47 2.24 10.80
CA ASN A 396 16.88 1.67 12.02
C ASN A 396 15.57 0.90 11.75
N ALA A 397 14.85 1.22 10.68
CA ALA A 397 13.55 0.64 10.32
C ALA A 397 13.40 0.32 8.81
N PRO A 398 14.34 -0.40 8.17
CA PRO A 398 14.40 -0.55 6.70
C PRO A 398 13.19 -1.27 6.08
N HIS A 399 12.48 -2.08 6.88
CA HIS A 399 11.24 -2.73 6.44
C HIS A 399 10.08 -1.73 6.30
N LEU A 400 10.02 -0.71 7.16
CA LEU A 400 8.97 0.33 7.22
C LEU A 400 9.34 1.63 6.52
N CYS A 401 10.63 1.90 6.32
CA CYS A 401 11.21 3.15 5.86
C CYS A 401 12.14 2.90 4.67
N HIS A 402 11.89 3.55 3.54
CA HIS A 402 12.66 3.35 2.30
C HIS A 402 12.83 4.65 1.50
N ALA A 403 13.70 4.65 0.50
CA ALA A 403 13.87 5.78 -0.41
C ALA A 403 12.77 5.80 -1.48
N LEU A 404 12.12 6.94 -1.67
CA LEU A 404 11.12 7.18 -2.72
C LEU A 404 11.65 8.26 -3.69
N PRO A 405 11.74 7.98 -5.01
CA PRO A 405 11.93 9.03 -6.01
C PRO A 405 10.67 9.88 -6.15
N CYS A 406 10.88 11.19 -6.13
CA CYS A 406 9.85 12.22 -6.26
C CYS A 406 10.13 13.07 -7.51
N MET A 407 9.22 13.01 -8.48
CA MET A 407 9.30 13.64 -9.78
C MET A 407 8.71 15.05 -9.77
N THR A 408 9.47 16.05 -10.20
CA THR A 408 9.00 17.43 -10.42
C THR A 408 8.93 17.71 -11.92
N PRO A 409 7.74 17.93 -12.51
CA PRO A 409 7.59 18.19 -13.94
C PRO A 409 7.86 19.65 -14.31
N CYS A 410 8.51 19.85 -15.46
CA CYS A 410 8.95 21.16 -15.95
C CYS A 410 8.37 21.42 -17.35
N PHE A 411 7.66 22.53 -17.52
CA PHE A 411 7.00 22.92 -18.76
C PHE A 411 7.78 24.00 -19.54
N ASP A 412 8.83 24.58 -18.97
CA ASP A 412 9.87 25.27 -19.73
C ASP A 412 11.31 24.92 -19.29
N TRP A 413 12.29 25.40 -20.06
CA TRP A 413 13.69 25.11 -19.84
C TRP A 413 14.31 25.87 -18.65
N PHE A 414 13.72 26.99 -18.22
CA PHE A 414 14.17 27.68 -17.02
C PHE A 414 13.81 26.87 -15.78
N GLU A 415 12.59 26.32 -15.72
CA GLU A 415 12.18 25.37 -14.67
C GLU A 415 13.11 24.15 -14.61
N VAL A 416 13.44 23.52 -15.76
CA VAL A 416 14.41 22.41 -15.81
C VAL A 416 15.75 22.79 -15.19
N VAL A 417 16.35 23.90 -15.63
CA VAL A 417 17.68 24.33 -15.15
C VAL A 417 17.64 24.74 -13.68
N TYR A 418 16.59 25.46 -13.24
CA TYR A 418 16.40 25.86 -11.85
C TYR A 418 16.28 24.66 -10.90
N TYR A 419 15.35 23.74 -11.16
CA TYR A 419 15.15 22.57 -10.29
C TYR A 419 16.36 21.63 -10.35
N TRP A 420 16.99 21.44 -11.51
CA TRP A 420 18.19 20.62 -11.62
C TRP A 420 19.37 21.20 -10.83
N MET A 421 19.67 22.49 -10.93
CA MET A 421 20.74 23.11 -10.13
C MET A 421 20.43 23.07 -8.63
N GLY A 422 19.18 23.36 -8.22
CA GLY A 422 18.76 23.28 -6.82
C GLY A 422 18.90 21.88 -6.24
N LEU A 423 18.54 20.85 -7.01
CA LEU A 423 18.65 19.45 -6.58
C LEU A 423 20.07 18.89 -6.69
N LYS A 424 20.93 19.44 -7.56
CA LYS A 424 22.39 19.16 -7.54
C LYS A 424 23.09 19.80 -6.34
N MET A 425 22.68 21.01 -5.93
CA MET A 425 23.11 21.60 -4.67
C MET A 425 22.64 20.75 -3.48
N TYR A 426 21.42 20.21 -3.55
CA TYR A 426 20.89 19.30 -2.53
C TYR A 426 21.65 17.96 -2.46
N ASP A 427 22.00 17.34 -3.60
CA ASP A 427 22.87 16.16 -3.64
C ASP A 427 24.22 16.43 -2.95
N LEU A 428 24.83 17.60 -3.22
CA LEU A 428 26.11 18.02 -2.64
C LEU A 428 26.03 18.25 -1.13
N VAL A 429 24.97 18.92 -0.66
CA VAL A 429 24.70 19.17 0.78
C VAL A 429 24.35 17.87 1.52
N ALA A 430 23.72 16.90 0.84
CA ALA A 430 23.46 15.57 1.39
C ALA A 430 24.75 14.75 1.55
N GLY A 431 25.61 14.70 0.52
CA GLY A 431 26.89 13.99 0.58
C GLY A 431 26.71 12.53 1.06
N PRO A 432 27.38 12.08 2.14
CA PRO A 432 27.19 10.73 2.72
C PRO A 432 25.77 10.40 3.25
N ARG A 433 24.83 11.37 3.24
CA ARG A 433 23.41 11.26 3.63
C ARG A 433 22.45 11.24 2.43
N LEU A 434 23.00 11.22 1.22
CA LEU A 434 22.24 11.09 -0.01
C LEU A 434 21.72 9.65 -0.16
N LEU A 435 20.46 9.50 -0.54
CA LEU A 435 19.84 8.20 -0.79
C LEU A 435 20.23 7.71 -2.19
N HIS A 436 19.87 8.49 -3.21
CA HIS A 436 20.37 8.35 -4.58
C HIS A 436 20.49 9.73 -5.23
N LEU A 437 21.38 9.86 -6.22
CA LEU A 437 21.60 11.09 -6.98
C LEU A 437 20.32 11.56 -7.70
N SER A 438 20.03 12.86 -7.61
CA SER A 438 19.00 13.49 -8.45
C SER A 438 19.30 13.34 -9.94
N ARG A 439 18.26 13.26 -10.78
CA ARG A 439 18.36 13.07 -12.24
C ARG A 439 17.37 13.95 -12.98
N TYR A 440 17.75 14.40 -14.16
CA TYR A 440 16.82 14.89 -15.17
C TYR A 440 16.41 13.73 -16.07
N TYR A 441 15.14 13.71 -16.48
CA TYR A 441 14.60 12.83 -17.52
C TYR A 441 13.92 13.69 -18.58
N SER A 442 14.07 13.35 -19.85
CA SER A 442 13.39 14.02 -20.97
C SER A 442 11.87 13.85 -20.91
N ALA A 443 11.13 14.69 -21.63
CA ALA A 443 9.66 14.58 -21.70
C ALA A 443 9.13 13.21 -22.18
N GLN A 444 9.95 12.43 -22.91
CA GLN A 444 9.60 11.06 -23.30
C GLN A 444 9.81 10.09 -22.13
N GLU A 445 11.03 10.00 -21.57
CA GLU A 445 11.35 9.16 -20.41
C GLU A 445 10.42 9.46 -19.22
N SER A 446 10.07 10.72 -18.99
CA SER A 446 9.10 11.15 -17.97
C SER A 446 7.70 10.55 -18.19
N ALA A 447 7.27 10.42 -19.44
CA ALA A 447 5.96 9.85 -19.79
C ALA A 447 5.99 8.30 -19.83
N GLU A 448 7.15 7.68 -20.02
CA GLU A 448 7.34 6.24 -19.87
C GLU A 448 7.37 5.84 -18.38
N LEU A 449 8.09 6.61 -17.55
CA LEU A 449 8.16 6.42 -16.09
C LEU A 449 6.87 6.83 -15.36
N PHE A 450 6.09 7.75 -15.91
CA PHE A 450 4.84 8.25 -15.30
C PHE A 450 3.73 8.40 -16.37
N PRO A 451 3.08 7.31 -16.81
CA PRO A 451 2.17 7.32 -17.96
C PRO A 451 0.96 8.27 -17.85
N THR A 452 0.53 8.60 -16.63
CA THR A 452 -0.57 9.54 -16.35
C THR A 452 -0.14 11.02 -16.35
N LEU A 453 1.14 11.34 -16.57
CA LEU A 453 1.68 12.70 -16.52
C LEU A 453 1.16 13.59 -17.67
N ALA A 454 0.85 14.85 -17.37
CA ALA A 454 0.44 15.83 -18.37
C ALA A 454 1.57 16.17 -19.37
N ARG A 455 1.37 15.82 -20.64
CA ARG A 455 2.29 16.20 -21.75
C ARG A 455 2.21 17.70 -22.10
N LYS A 456 1.16 18.39 -21.68
CA LYS A 456 0.95 19.85 -21.81
C LYS A 456 0.33 20.40 -20.53
N GLY A 457 0.71 21.60 -20.13
CA GLY A 457 0.13 22.31 -18.98
C GLY A 457 0.17 23.82 -19.24
N LYS A 458 -0.98 24.49 -19.12
CA LYS A 458 -1.14 25.95 -19.30
C LYS A 458 -0.42 26.46 -20.57
N ASP A 459 -0.83 25.91 -21.70
CA ASP A 459 -0.36 26.15 -23.08
C ASP A 459 1.13 25.84 -23.37
N LYS A 460 1.92 25.50 -22.35
CA LYS A 460 3.28 24.95 -22.51
C LYS A 460 3.25 23.43 -22.70
N SER A 461 4.26 22.89 -23.37
CA SER A 461 4.52 21.45 -23.47
C SER A 461 5.60 21.03 -22.47
N LEU A 462 5.47 19.84 -21.89
CA LEU A 462 6.46 19.27 -20.97
C LEU A 462 7.85 19.25 -21.66
N ARG A 463 8.89 19.71 -20.95
CA ARG A 463 10.29 19.65 -21.40
C ARG A 463 11.02 18.45 -20.81
N GLY A 464 10.65 18.08 -19.59
CA GLY A 464 11.12 16.91 -18.89
C GLY A 464 10.72 16.99 -17.42
N THR A 465 11.35 16.17 -16.60
CA THR A 465 11.19 16.17 -15.15
C THR A 465 12.54 16.15 -14.46
N VAL A 466 12.61 16.72 -13.25
CA VAL A 466 13.74 16.51 -12.34
C VAL A 466 13.26 15.66 -11.17
N VAL A 467 13.93 14.53 -10.94
CA VAL A 467 13.64 13.56 -9.88
C VAL A 467 14.72 13.65 -8.82
N TYR A 468 14.33 13.70 -7.55
CA TYR A 468 15.21 13.50 -6.39
C TYR A 468 14.63 12.45 -5.45
N TYR A 469 15.40 12.03 -4.45
CA TYR A 469 14.98 11.00 -3.51
C TYR A 469 14.81 11.55 -2.09
N ASP A 470 13.65 11.27 -1.50
CA ASP A 470 13.34 11.50 -0.09
C ASP A 470 12.96 10.18 0.60
N GLY A 471 12.78 10.16 1.91
CA GLY A 471 12.31 8.94 2.59
C GLY A 471 10.78 8.82 2.55
N GLN A 472 10.24 7.61 2.40
CA GLN A 472 8.85 7.28 2.70
C GLN A 472 8.78 6.31 3.90
N MET A 473 7.71 6.38 4.70
CA MET A 473 7.48 5.56 5.89
C MET A 473 6.02 5.10 6.04
N ASN A 474 5.81 3.98 6.74
CA ASN A 474 4.53 3.69 7.39
C ASN A 474 4.52 4.27 8.82
N ASP A 475 4.24 5.58 8.92
CA ASP A 475 4.31 6.41 10.14
C ASP A 475 3.70 5.79 11.41
N SER A 476 2.55 5.13 11.27
CA SER A 476 1.86 4.47 12.39
C SER A 476 2.49 3.15 12.82
N ARG A 477 2.83 2.27 11.86
CA ARG A 477 3.54 1.01 12.15
C ARG A 477 4.89 1.29 12.82
N LEU A 478 5.58 2.33 12.36
CA LEU A 478 6.86 2.78 12.88
C LEU A 478 6.77 3.24 14.34
N ASN A 479 5.70 3.97 14.70
CA ASN A 479 5.43 4.34 16.09
C ASN A 479 5.06 3.14 16.98
N VAL A 480 4.25 2.20 16.47
CA VAL A 480 3.95 0.95 17.21
C VAL A 480 5.23 0.15 17.43
N GLY A 481 6.10 0.07 16.42
CA GLY A 481 7.44 -0.52 16.53
C GLY A 481 8.32 0.17 17.57
N LEU A 482 8.32 1.50 17.66
CA LEU A 482 9.02 2.25 18.72
C LEU A 482 8.50 1.90 20.11
N ALA A 483 7.18 1.91 20.33
CA ALA A 483 6.58 1.58 21.63
C ALA A 483 6.86 0.11 22.04
N CYS A 484 6.80 -0.83 21.09
CA CYS A 484 7.16 -2.23 21.33
C CYS A 484 8.66 -2.42 21.60
N THR A 485 9.52 -1.67 20.91
CA THR A 485 10.98 -1.68 21.16
C THR A 485 11.31 -1.09 22.54
N ALA A 486 10.60 -0.03 22.97
CA ALA A 486 10.73 0.52 24.32
C ALA A 486 10.30 -0.48 25.40
N ALA A 487 9.22 -1.25 25.15
CA ALA A 487 8.80 -2.33 26.04
C ALA A 487 9.85 -3.44 26.17
N LEU A 488 10.51 -3.84 25.07
CA LEU A 488 11.63 -4.80 25.08
C LEU A 488 12.90 -4.23 25.75
N ALA A 489 13.08 -2.91 25.72
CA ALA A 489 14.11 -2.20 26.49
C ALA A 489 13.79 -2.08 27.99
N GLY A 490 12.56 -2.40 28.42
CA GLY A 490 12.14 -2.39 29.82
C GLY A 490 11.30 -1.19 30.26
N ALA A 491 10.84 -0.34 29.33
CA ALA A 491 9.85 0.69 29.63
C ALA A 491 8.46 0.08 29.91
N ALA A 492 7.78 0.57 30.93
CA ALA A 492 6.39 0.21 31.22
C ALA A 492 5.44 1.01 30.32
N VAL A 493 5.10 0.46 29.15
CA VAL A 493 4.27 1.14 28.14
C VAL A 493 2.79 0.71 28.22
N LEU A 494 1.87 1.67 28.29
CA LEU A 494 0.44 1.40 28.42
C LEU A 494 -0.38 2.33 27.51
N ASN A 495 -1.06 1.74 26.52
CA ASN A 495 -2.09 2.41 25.73
C ASN A 495 -3.48 2.23 26.37
N HIS A 496 -4.44 3.03 25.93
CA HIS A 496 -5.77 3.19 26.53
C HIS A 496 -5.67 3.55 28.03
N ALA A 497 -4.82 4.53 28.33
CA ALA A 497 -4.47 5.00 29.67
C ALA A 497 -4.34 6.54 29.71
N GLU A 498 -5.38 7.22 30.22
CA GLU A 498 -5.46 8.68 30.31
C GLU A 498 -4.76 9.20 31.57
N VAL A 499 -3.95 10.26 31.45
CA VAL A 499 -3.60 11.09 32.63
C VAL A 499 -4.77 12.01 32.93
N VAL A 500 -5.34 11.90 34.12
CA VAL A 500 -6.52 12.67 34.55
C VAL A 500 -6.17 13.83 35.48
N SER A 501 -5.06 13.71 36.21
CA SER A 501 -4.44 14.80 36.98
C SER A 501 -2.96 14.52 37.17
N LEU A 502 -2.17 15.58 37.40
CA LEU A 502 -0.78 15.45 37.84
C LEU A 502 -0.73 15.33 39.38
N ILE A 503 0.33 14.73 39.90
CA ILE A 503 0.58 14.61 41.35
C ILE A 503 1.70 15.56 41.71
N THR A 504 1.39 16.53 42.57
CA THR A 504 2.32 17.57 43.04
C THR A 504 2.75 17.28 44.48
N ASP A 505 4.03 17.43 44.77
CA ASP A 505 4.58 17.41 46.12
C ASP A 505 4.27 18.75 46.83
N ASP A 506 3.68 18.69 48.02
CA ASP A 506 3.14 19.88 48.67
C ASP A 506 4.19 20.84 49.23
N ASP A 507 5.37 20.34 49.63
CA ASP A 507 6.45 21.16 50.19
C ASP A 507 7.27 21.84 49.09
N SER A 508 7.64 21.09 48.04
CA SER A 508 8.51 21.60 46.96
C SER A 508 7.75 22.16 45.76
N LYS A 509 6.43 21.97 45.69
CA LYS A 509 5.56 22.23 44.52
C LYS A 509 6.08 21.61 43.22
N ARG A 510 6.83 20.49 43.33
CA ARG A 510 7.35 19.71 42.20
C ARG A 510 6.31 18.69 41.73
N ILE A 511 6.18 18.49 40.42
CA ILE A 511 5.43 17.35 39.87
C ILE A 511 6.21 16.05 40.10
N VAL A 512 5.60 15.10 40.80
CA VAL A 512 6.20 13.83 41.27
C VAL A 512 5.43 12.60 40.79
N GLY A 513 4.49 12.75 39.86
CA GLY A 513 3.72 11.65 39.29
C GLY A 513 2.47 12.11 38.54
N ALA A 514 1.62 11.15 38.19
CA ALA A 514 0.30 11.38 37.61
C ALA A 514 -0.72 10.35 38.11
N ARG A 515 -1.99 10.75 38.17
CA ARG A 515 -3.12 9.82 38.27
C ARG A 515 -3.51 9.38 36.87
N VAL A 516 -3.61 8.07 36.68
CA VAL A 516 -3.82 7.41 35.39
C VAL A 516 -5.12 6.61 35.43
N ARG A 517 -6.01 6.82 34.45
CA ARG A 517 -7.23 6.04 34.23
C ARG A 517 -7.02 5.04 33.10
N ASN A 518 -7.20 3.76 33.39
CA ASN A 518 -7.24 2.72 32.35
C ASN A 518 -8.61 2.75 31.64
N ASN A 519 -8.65 3.30 30.43
CA ASN A 519 -9.86 3.52 29.64
C ASN A 519 -10.55 2.22 29.17
N LEU A 520 -9.90 1.07 29.30
CA LEU A 520 -10.52 -0.25 29.04
C LEU A 520 -11.30 -0.79 30.25
N THR A 521 -10.99 -0.35 31.47
CA THR A 521 -11.57 -0.89 32.71
C THR A 521 -12.23 0.16 33.62
N GLY A 522 -12.04 1.44 33.34
CA GLY A 522 -12.52 2.57 34.15
C GLY A 522 -11.77 2.75 35.48
N LYS A 523 -10.74 1.94 35.76
CA LYS A 523 -9.98 2.01 37.02
C LYS A 523 -8.94 3.12 36.98
N GLU A 524 -8.77 3.82 38.09
CA GLU A 524 -7.74 4.83 38.29
C GLU A 524 -6.66 4.33 39.26
N PHE A 525 -5.42 4.73 39.02
CA PHE A 525 -4.26 4.45 39.88
C PHE A 525 -3.24 5.59 39.81
N ASP A 526 -2.42 5.72 40.85
CA ASP A 526 -1.34 6.71 40.91
C ASP A 526 -0.01 6.10 40.48
N SER A 527 0.77 6.82 39.67
CA SER A 527 2.08 6.40 39.17
C SER A 527 3.11 7.51 39.42
N TYR A 528 4.00 7.30 40.38
CA TYR A 528 5.01 8.29 40.81
C TYR A 528 6.28 8.25 39.96
N ALA A 529 6.86 9.42 39.71
CA ALA A 529 8.08 9.59 38.91
C ALA A 529 8.91 10.79 39.39
N LYS A 530 10.24 10.72 39.25
CA LYS A 530 11.15 11.85 39.56
C LYS A 530 10.98 13.02 38.58
N VAL A 531 10.53 12.73 37.36
CA VAL A 531 10.19 13.68 36.29
C VAL A 531 9.00 13.15 35.49
N VAL A 532 8.10 14.04 35.11
CA VAL A 532 7.05 13.81 34.12
C VAL A 532 7.43 14.53 32.82
N VAL A 533 7.37 13.81 31.69
CA VAL A 533 7.59 14.37 30.34
C VAL A 533 6.27 14.45 29.59
N ASN A 534 5.78 15.67 29.38
CA ASN A 534 4.63 15.98 28.56
C ASN A 534 5.03 15.98 27.08
N ALA A 535 4.64 14.93 26.36
CA ALA A 535 4.87 14.75 24.92
C ALA A 535 3.55 14.60 24.13
N ALA A 536 2.44 15.13 24.66
CA ALA A 536 1.08 14.93 24.16
C ALA A 536 0.75 15.64 22.82
N GLY A 537 1.77 16.14 22.10
CA GLY A 537 1.62 16.78 20.79
C GLY A 537 0.66 17.98 20.84
N PRO A 538 -0.42 18.00 20.04
CA PRO A 538 -1.37 19.12 20.07
C PRO A 538 -2.16 19.23 21.38
N PHE A 539 -2.12 18.22 22.25
CA PHE A 539 -2.76 18.23 23.58
C PHE A 539 -1.80 18.63 24.72
N CYS A 540 -0.57 19.07 24.43
CA CYS A 540 0.40 19.41 25.49
C CYS A 540 -0.10 20.55 26.40
N ASP A 541 -0.87 21.50 25.86
CA ASP A 541 -1.49 22.58 26.64
C ASP A 541 -2.60 22.09 27.58
N SER A 542 -3.27 20.98 27.24
CA SER A 542 -4.24 20.32 28.14
C SER A 542 -3.58 19.70 29.37
N ILE A 543 -2.32 19.23 29.24
CA ILE A 543 -1.53 18.71 30.36
C ILE A 543 -0.94 19.85 31.20
N ARG A 544 -0.44 20.93 30.57
CA ARG A 544 0.08 22.12 31.28
C ARG A 544 -1.02 22.73 32.17
N LYS A 545 -2.24 22.84 31.66
CA LYS A 545 -3.42 23.34 32.40
C LYS A 545 -3.88 22.47 33.58
N MET A 546 -3.33 21.26 33.77
CA MET A 546 -3.55 20.48 34.99
C MET A 546 -2.71 20.99 36.19
N VAL A 547 -1.75 21.90 35.96
CA VAL A 547 -0.97 22.55 37.03
C VAL A 547 -1.45 23.98 37.27
N ASP A 548 -1.71 24.73 36.20
CA ASP A 548 -2.16 26.12 36.23
C ASP A 548 -3.14 26.39 35.07
N GLU A 549 -4.42 26.63 35.38
CA GLU A 549 -5.47 26.84 34.38
C GLU A 549 -5.26 28.11 33.54
N ASP A 550 -4.63 29.15 34.11
CA ASP A 550 -4.32 30.43 33.44
C ASP A 550 -3.14 30.31 32.47
N THR A 551 -2.50 29.13 32.40
CA THR A 551 -1.41 28.86 31.45
C THR A 551 -1.79 29.23 30.02
N LYS A 552 -0.98 30.12 29.43
CA LYS A 552 -1.16 30.59 28.06
C LYS A 552 -0.90 29.46 27.05
N PRO A 553 -1.82 29.22 26.09
CA PRO A 553 -1.59 28.27 25.01
C PRO A 553 -0.31 28.58 24.24
N MET A 554 0.48 27.55 23.95
CA MET A 554 1.68 27.67 23.10
C MET A 554 1.49 27.06 21.71
N ILE A 555 0.39 26.30 21.50
CA ILE A 555 0.12 25.62 20.24
C ILE A 555 -0.74 26.48 19.31
N CYS A 556 -0.26 26.64 18.08
CA CYS A 556 -1.01 27.15 16.93
C CYS A 556 -1.46 25.95 16.06
N PRO A 557 -2.62 25.34 16.33
CA PRO A 557 -3.09 24.16 15.61
C PRO A 557 -3.40 24.42 14.12
N SER A 558 -2.82 23.60 13.23
CA SER A 558 -3.08 23.65 11.79
C SER A 558 -3.60 22.30 11.27
N SER A 559 -4.72 22.33 10.53
CA SER A 559 -5.30 21.20 9.79
C SER A 559 -4.45 20.88 8.57
N GLY A 560 -4.18 19.60 8.36
CA GLY A 560 -3.61 19.06 7.14
C GLY A 560 -4.43 17.90 6.62
N VAL A 561 -5.18 18.13 5.55
CA VAL A 561 -5.94 17.09 4.84
C VAL A 561 -5.07 16.36 3.83
N HIS A 562 -5.35 15.08 3.66
CA HIS A 562 -4.92 14.25 2.54
C HIS A 562 -6.10 13.39 2.05
N ILE A 563 -5.96 12.87 0.83
CA ILE A 563 -6.89 11.92 0.22
C ILE A 563 -6.14 10.66 -0.25
N VAL A 564 -6.82 9.51 -0.30
CA VAL A 564 -6.39 8.35 -1.09
C VAL A 564 -7.22 8.23 -2.37
N LEU A 565 -6.50 8.02 -3.46
CA LEU A 565 -6.97 7.66 -4.79
C LEU A 565 -6.47 6.24 -5.15
N PRO A 566 -7.05 5.57 -6.17
CA PRO A 566 -6.54 4.32 -6.72
C PRO A 566 -5.05 4.32 -7.09
N ASP A 567 -4.52 3.12 -7.25
CA ASP A 567 -3.18 2.83 -7.78
C ASP A 567 -2.96 3.47 -9.16
N TYR A 568 -3.92 3.40 -10.08
CA TYR A 568 -3.77 3.93 -11.44
C TYR A 568 -3.49 5.44 -11.55
N TYR A 569 -3.54 6.21 -10.46
CA TYR A 569 -3.11 7.62 -10.44
C TYR A 569 -1.58 7.78 -10.39
N SER A 570 -0.84 6.87 -9.74
CA SER A 570 0.62 6.96 -9.55
C SER A 570 1.28 5.57 -9.66
N PRO A 571 2.29 5.37 -10.54
CA PRO A 571 2.96 4.08 -10.70
C PRO A 571 3.67 3.61 -9.43
N GLU A 572 3.82 2.27 -9.26
CA GLU A 572 4.48 1.66 -8.10
C GLU A 572 5.92 2.21 -7.96
N GLY A 573 6.19 2.88 -6.83
CA GLY A 573 7.53 3.35 -6.48
C GLY A 573 7.98 4.71 -7.04
N MET A 574 7.13 5.48 -7.75
CA MET A 574 7.45 6.87 -8.15
C MET A 574 6.35 7.84 -7.71
N GLY A 575 6.73 8.84 -6.91
CA GLY A 575 5.85 9.95 -6.51
C GLY A 575 5.97 11.16 -7.43
N LEU A 576 4.94 12.00 -7.45
CA LEU A 576 4.88 13.27 -8.17
C LEU A 576 4.82 14.46 -7.18
N ILE A 577 5.50 15.54 -7.51
CA ILE A 577 5.43 16.82 -6.80
C ILE A 577 4.77 17.85 -7.73
N VAL A 578 3.71 18.47 -7.24
CA VAL A 578 3.12 19.71 -7.77
C VAL A 578 3.86 20.87 -7.09
N PRO A 579 4.83 21.53 -7.76
CA PRO A 579 5.73 22.48 -7.10
C PRO A 579 5.05 23.81 -6.77
N LYS A 580 3.96 24.16 -7.46
CA LYS A 580 3.22 25.41 -7.26
C LYS A 580 1.74 25.26 -7.62
N THR A 581 0.92 25.06 -6.60
CA THR A 581 -0.55 25.18 -6.69
C THR A 581 -0.99 26.64 -6.89
N LYS A 582 -2.29 26.87 -7.11
CA LYS A 582 -2.90 28.19 -7.35
C LYS A 582 -2.50 29.25 -6.30
N ASP A 583 -2.36 28.85 -5.02
CA ASP A 583 -2.05 29.75 -3.90
C ASP A 583 -0.54 29.86 -3.55
N GLY A 584 0.32 29.01 -4.14
CA GLY A 584 1.76 28.92 -3.83
C GLY A 584 2.19 27.79 -2.87
N ARG A 585 1.28 26.92 -2.42
CA ARG A 585 1.59 25.68 -1.69
C ARG A 585 2.09 24.58 -2.64
N VAL A 586 2.78 23.59 -2.06
CA VAL A 586 3.27 22.37 -2.73
C VAL A 586 2.30 21.24 -2.40
N VAL A 587 1.92 20.44 -3.39
CA VAL A 587 1.15 19.19 -3.20
C VAL A 587 1.99 18.01 -3.66
N PHE A 588 1.96 16.94 -2.88
CA PHE A 588 2.57 15.66 -3.18
C PHE A 588 1.48 14.68 -3.62
N MET A 589 1.80 13.82 -4.58
CA MET A 589 1.00 12.65 -4.95
C MET A 589 1.91 11.43 -4.95
N LEU A 590 1.65 10.46 -4.07
CA LEU A 590 2.63 9.47 -3.64
C LEU A 590 2.04 8.06 -3.69
N PRO A 591 2.71 7.06 -4.28
CA PRO A 591 2.30 5.67 -4.14
C PRO A 591 2.54 5.23 -2.69
N TRP A 592 1.51 4.70 -2.03
CA TRP A 592 1.57 4.26 -0.63
C TRP A 592 0.65 3.06 -0.41
N LEU A 593 1.20 1.94 0.07
CA LEU A 593 0.48 0.69 0.39
C LEU A 593 -0.49 0.20 -0.72
N GLY A 594 -0.09 0.31 -1.99
CA GLY A 594 -0.88 -0.13 -3.14
C GLY A 594 -2.02 0.82 -3.54
N ARG A 595 -1.97 2.08 -3.10
CA ARG A 595 -2.87 3.18 -3.50
C ARG A 595 -2.06 4.47 -3.69
N THR A 596 -2.72 5.58 -4.02
CA THR A 596 -2.09 6.89 -4.21
C THR A 596 -2.55 7.87 -3.13
N VAL A 597 -1.66 8.36 -2.27
CA VAL A 597 -1.93 9.45 -1.31
C VAL A 597 -1.66 10.81 -1.97
N ALA A 598 -2.62 11.72 -1.94
CA ALA A 598 -2.42 13.11 -2.37
C ALA A 598 -2.66 14.10 -1.23
N GLY A 599 -1.83 15.15 -1.13
CA GLY A 599 -1.98 16.22 -0.13
C GLY A 599 -0.77 17.16 -0.06
N THR A 600 -0.80 18.23 0.72
CA THR A 600 -1.71 18.48 1.84
C THR A 600 -2.10 19.95 1.95
N THR A 601 -3.25 20.21 2.58
CA THR A 601 -3.68 21.56 2.94
C THR A 601 -2.96 22.08 4.18
N ASP A 602 -3.15 23.38 4.46
CA ASP A 602 -2.66 24.06 5.65
C ASP A 602 -3.68 25.17 5.98
N SER A 603 -4.46 24.95 7.05
CA SER A 603 -5.59 25.80 7.48
C SER A 603 -5.66 25.85 9.00
N ASN A 604 -6.06 26.97 9.60
CA ASN A 604 -6.25 27.07 11.06
C ASN A 604 -7.40 26.16 11.54
N THR A 605 -7.29 25.54 12.73
CA THR A 605 -8.30 24.58 13.22
C THR A 605 -8.41 24.55 14.75
N SER A 606 -9.48 24.00 15.31
CA SER A 606 -9.55 23.69 16.74
C SER A 606 -8.89 22.35 17.07
N ILE A 607 -8.35 22.21 18.28
CA ILE A 607 -7.80 20.94 18.75
C ILE A 607 -8.95 19.96 19.06
N THR A 608 -9.04 18.86 18.33
CA THR A 608 -10.03 17.78 18.51
C THR A 608 -9.34 16.40 18.50
N PRO A 609 -9.81 15.41 19.29
CA PRO A 609 -9.37 14.01 19.19
C PRO A 609 -9.67 13.37 17.82
N LEU A 610 -10.74 13.83 17.15
CA LEU A 610 -11.23 13.32 15.88
C LEU A 610 -11.30 14.46 14.85
N PRO A 611 -10.17 14.84 14.23
CA PRO A 611 -10.15 15.79 13.12
C PRO A 611 -10.73 15.17 11.84
N GLU A 612 -11.69 15.85 11.23
CA GLU A 612 -12.36 15.47 9.98
C GLU A 612 -11.83 16.29 8.79
N PRO A 613 -11.86 15.75 7.56
CA PRO A 613 -11.59 16.53 6.35
C PRO A 613 -12.83 17.32 5.89
N HIS A 614 -12.59 18.49 5.27
CA HIS A 614 -13.64 19.29 4.63
C HIS A 614 -13.67 19.09 3.10
N GLU A 615 -14.84 19.26 2.47
CA GLU A 615 -15.04 18.96 1.03
C GLU A 615 -14.26 19.90 0.10
N ASP A 616 -14.09 21.15 0.52
CA ASP A 616 -13.30 22.17 -0.15
C ASP A 616 -11.79 21.92 -0.05
N GLU A 617 -11.29 21.44 1.10
CA GLU A 617 -9.93 20.93 1.24
C GLU A 617 -9.67 19.71 0.32
N ILE A 618 -10.64 18.81 0.21
CA ILE A 618 -10.60 17.67 -0.73
C ILE A 618 -10.58 18.16 -2.19
N GLN A 619 -11.48 19.08 -2.55
CA GLN A 619 -11.56 19.62 -3.91
C GLN A 619 -10.31 20.42 -4.28
N PHE A 620 -9.71 21.16 -3.35
CA PHE A 620 -8.42 21.84 -3.55
C PHE A 620 -7.31 20.86 -3.95
N ILE A 621 -7.22 19.69 -3.30
CA ILE A 621 -6.20 18.68 -3.64
C ILE A 621 -6.48 18.08 -5.03
N LEU A 622 -7.75 17.80 -5.37
CA LEU A 622 -8.15 17.28 -6.68
C LEU A 622 -7.84 18.29 -7.81
N ASP A 623 -8.16 19.57 -7.61
CA ASP A 623 -7.81 20.67 -8.50
C ASP A 623 -6.29 20.78 -8.69
N ALA A 624 -5.53 20.72 -7.60
CA ALA A 624 -4.08 20.89 -7.59
C ALA A 624 -3.35 19.84 -8.42
N ILE A 625 -3.80 18.58 -8.40
CA ILE A 625 -3.19 17.50 -9.20
C ILE A 625 -3.73 17.46 -10.65
N SER A 626 -4.93 17.99 -10.92
CA SER A 626 -5.54 17.89 -12.25
C SER A 626 -4.83 18.69 -13.34
N ASP A 627 -4.09 19.75 -12.99
CA ASP A 627 -3.23 20.50 -13.93
C ASP A 627 -2.01 19.69 -14.42
N TYR A 628 -1.67 18.59 -13.71
CA TYR A 628 -0.42 17.84 -13.90
C TYR A 628 -0.64 16.41 -14.41
N LEU A 629 -1.90 16.01 -14.67
CA LEU A 629 -2.26 14.68 -15.16
C LEU A 629 -2.95 14.75 -16.53
N ASN A 630 -2.75 13.72 -17.36
CA ASN A 630 -3.42 13.56 -18.65
C ASN A 630 -4.77 12.80 -18.55
N ILE A 631 -5.06 12.23 -17.36
CA ILE A 631 -6.33 11.57 -17.03
C ILE A 631 -7.27 12.53 -16.30
N LYS A 632 -8.59 12.28 -16.40
CA LYS A 632 -9.59 13.03 -15.64
C LYS A 632 -9.49 12.68 -14.14
N VAL A 633 -9.15 13.68 -13.32
CA VAL A 633 -9.31 13.60 -11.86
C VAL A 633 -10.79 13.61 -11.50
N ARG A 634 -11.22 12.77 -10.56
CA ARG A 634 -12.64 12.62 -10.18
C ARG A 634 -12.82 12.54 -8.67
N ARG A 635 -13.80 13.28 -8.13
CA ARG A 635 -14.20 13.22 -6.72
C ARG A 635 -14.76 11.84 -6.29
N THR A 636 -15.28 11.07 -7.26
CA THR A 636 -15.73 9.67 -7.08
C THR A 636 -14.60 8.69 -6.77
N ASP A 637 -13.36 9.08 -7.04
CA ASP A 637 -12.20 8.19 -6.94
C ASP A 637 -11.47 8.38 -5.60
N VAL A 638 -11.97 9.26 -4.73
CA VAL A 638 -11.48 9.40 -3.35
C VAL A 638 -12.03 8.23 -2.51
N LEU A 639 -11.15 7.27 -2.22
CA LEU A 639 -11.47 6.05 -1.43
C LEU A 639 -11.50 6.32 0.08
N SER A 640 -10.84 7.40 0.50
CA SER A 640 -10.62 7.80 1.90
C SER A 640 -10.07 9.24 1.92
N ALA A 641 -10.41 10.02 2.94
CA ALA A 641 -9.79 11.30 3.25
C ALA A 641 -9.54 11.41 4.77
N TRP A 642 -8.59 12.22 5.23
CA TRP A 642 -8.38 12.45 6.66
C TRP A 642 -7.71 13.80 6.89
N SER A 643 -8.06 14.49 7.98
CA SER A 643 -7.29 15.62 8.51
C SER A 643 -6.39 15.16 9.66
N GLY A 644 -5.21 15.78 9.80
CA GLY A 644 -4.35 15.69 10.99
C GLY A 644 -3.92 17.06 11.50
N ILE A 645 -3.90 17.24 12.82
CA ILE A 645 -3.57 18.52 13.47
C ILE A 645 -2.06 18.61 13.72
N ARG A 646 -1.42 19.65 13.15
CA ARG A 646 -0.02 19.99 13.36
C ARG A 646 0.15 20.78 14.66
N PRO A 647 0.97 20.33 15.64
CA PRO A 647 1.24 21.08 16.86
C PRO A 647 2.33 22.12 16.61
N LEU A 648 2.02 23.22 15.90
CA LEU A 648 3.00 24.27 15.66
C LEU A 648 3.24 25.04 16.97
N ALA A 649 4.49 25.11 17.43
CA ALA A 649 4.83 25.68 18.73
C ALA A 649 5.28 27.14 18.59
N MET A 650 4.72 28.03 19.42
CA MET A 650 5.34 29.31 19.73
C MET A 650 6.47 29.09 20.76
N ASP A 651 7.60 29.77 20.57
CA ASP A 651 8.69 29.79 21.55
C ASP A 651 8.35 30.79 22.68
N PRO A 652 8.15 30.35 23.94
CA PRO A 652 7.79 31.24 25.04
C PRO A 652 8.91 32.22 25.44
N THR A 653 10.13 32.03 24.94
CA THR A 653 11.28 32.93 25.17
C THR A 653 11.45 33.98 24.07
N ALA A 654 10.74 33.85 22.95
CA ALA A 654 10.89 34.74 21.81
C ALA A 654 10.15 36.07 21.97
N LYS A 655 10.78 37.15 21.49
CA LYS A 655 10.29 38.54 21.67
C LYS A 655 9.13 38.96 20.74
N SER A 656 8.63 38.06 19.89
CA SER A 656 7.49 38.32 18.99
C SER A 656 6.67 37.05 18.78
N THR A 657 5.34 37.18 18.89
CA THR A 657 4.37 36.10 18.67
C THR A 657 4.30 35.61 17.22
N GLU A 658 4.87 36.34 16.26
CA GLU A 658 4.98 35.88 14.86
C GLU A 658 6.03 34.76 14.68
N SER A 659 6.89 34.53 15.67
CA SER A 659 7.97 33.53 15.61
C SER A 659 7.52 32.12 16.01
N ILE A 660 6.59 31.56 15.24
CA ILE A 660 6.29 30.11 15.28
C ILE A 660 7.58 29.34 15.00
N SER A 661 8.00 28.48 15.94
CA SER A 661 9.21 27.68 15.79
C SER A 661 9.08 26.70 14.63
N ARG A 662 10.12 26.66 13.78
CA ARG A 662 10.24 25.72 12.66
C ARG A 662 10.89 24.40 13.09
N ASP A 663 11.29 24.30 14.35
CA ASP A 663 11.85 23.13 15.00
C ASP A 663 10.92 22.71 16.17
N HIS A 664 11.41 21.92 17.11
CA HIS A 664 10.75 21.61 18.37
C HIS A 664 11.15 22.60 19.48
N VAL A 665 10.43 22.55 20.60
CA VAL A 665 10.72 23.31 21.83
C VAL A 665 10.71 22.32 23.00
N VAL A 666 11.73 22.41 23.87
CA VAL A 666 11.85 21.63 25.11
C VAL A 666 12.08 22.60 26.28
N PHE A 667 11.23 22.54 27.30
CA PHE A 667 11.32 23.44 28.46
C PHE A 667 10.73 22.80 29.72
N GLU A 668 11.11 23.31 30.88
CA GLU A 668 10.56 22.96 32.20
C GLU A 668 9.89 24.22 32.76
N GLU A 669 8.55 24.21 32.81
CA GLU A 669 7.75 25.36 33.24
C GLU A 669 7.43 25.32 34.73
N HIS A 670 7.03 24.13 35.20
CA HIS A 670 6.89 23.79 36.61
C HIS A 670 7.95 22.74 36.97
N PRO A 671 8.56 22.80 38.17
CA PRO A 671 9.57 21.82 38.56
C PRO A 671 9.07 20.39 38.41
N GLY A 672 9.82 19.56 37.67
CA GLY A 672 9.47 18.16 37.41
C GLY A 672 8.54 17.92 36.22
N LEU A 673 8.02 18.95 35.56
CA LEU A 673 7.25 18.83 34.32
C LEU A 673 8.03 19.38 33.12
N VAL A 674 8.69 18.48 32.39
CA VAL A 674 9.36 18.80 31.13
C VAL A 674 8.34 18.68 30.00
N THR A 675 8.08 19.76 29.26
CA THR A 675 7.22 19.73 28.06
C THR A 675 8.07 19.73 26.80
N ILE A 676 7.75 18.83 25.87
CA ILE A 676 8.25 18.84 24.49
C ILE A 676 7.10 18.90 23.48
N THR A 677 7.19 19.85 22.56
CA THR A 677 6.22 20.01 21.47
C THR A 677 6.84 20.68 20.24
N GLY A 678 6.07 20.88 19.16
CA GLY A 678 6.61 21.30 17.86
C GLY A 678 7.30 20.14 17.11
N GLY A 679 8.28 20.48 16.27
CA GLY A 679 9.11 19.51 15.56
C GLY A 679 8.43 18.82 14.37
N LYS A 680 8.96 17.66 13.98
CA LYS A 680 8.54 16.88 12.79
C LYS A 680 8.73 15.39 13.04
N TRP A 681 8.03 14.54 12.28
CA TRP A 681 8.26 13.08 12.33
C TRP A 681 9.73 12.76 12.03
N THR A 682 10.33 13.34 10.98
CA THR A 682 11.76 13.15 10.62
C THR A 682 12.72 13.26 11.80
N THR A 683 12.48 14.20 12.73
CA THR A 683 13.41 14.55 13.82
C THR A 683 12.96 13.99 15.19
N TYR A 684 12.04 13.01 15.22
CA TYR A 684 11.51 12.48 16.49
C TYR A 684 12.59 11.91 17.43
N ARG A 685 13.73 11.43 16.88
CA ARG A 685 14.80 10.78 17.64
C ARG A 685 15.73 11.83 18.27
N SER A 686 16.11 12.88 17.56
CA SER A 686 16.77 14.05 18.18
C SER A 686 15.86 14.73 19.21
N MET A 687 14.56 14.89 18.90
CA MET A 687 13.55 15.43 19.82
C MET A 687 13.47 14.61 21.11
N ALA A 688 13.47 13.28 21.00
CA ALA A 688 13.51 12.39 22.15
C ALA A 688 14.80 12.56 22.97
N GLU A 689 15.96 12.61 22.30
CA GLU A 689 17.26 12.81 22.94
C GLU A 689 17.31 14.12 23.75
N ASP A 690 16.82 15.23 23.19
CA ASP A 690 16.80 16.53 23.87
C ASP A 690 15.79 16.57 25.04
N ALA A 691 14.60 15.96 24.91
CA ALA A 691 13.66 15.81 26.01
C ALA A 691 14.20 14.92 27.15
N VAL A 692 14.91 13.83 26.85
CA VAL A 692 15.55 12.98 27.85
C VAL A 692 16.74 13.69 28.50
N ASN A 693 17.51 14.48 27.75
CA ASN A 693 18.56 15.34 28.29
C ASN A 693 17.99 16.37 29.30
N ALA A 694 16.86 17.01 28.96
CA ALA A 694 16.15 17.92 29.86
C ALA A 694 15.60 17.19 31.11
N ALA A 695 15.01 16.00 30.96
CA ALA A 695 14.53 15.20 32.09
C ALA A 695 15.67 14.77 33.03
N ILE A 696 16.81 14.33 32.50
CA ILE A 696 18.01 14.00 33.29
C ILE A 696 18.46 15.20 34.13
N LYS A 697 18.46 16.40 33.55
CA LYS A 697 18.80 17.65 34.24
C LYS A 697 17.78 18.01 35.34
N SER A 698 16.48 17.96 35.04
CA SER A 698 15.39 18.26 36.00
C SER A 698 15.42 17.32 37.21
N GLY A 699 15.44 16.00 36.95
CA GLY A 699 15.37 14.97 37.99
C GLY A 699 16.70 14.65 38.68
N LYS A 700 17.81 15.29 38.24
CA LYS A 700 19.19 14.94 38.64
C LYS A 700 19.47 13.43 38.46
N LEU A 701 18.98 12.88 37.35
CA LEU A 701 19.01 11.44 37.08
C LEU A 701 20.44 10.99 36.76
N SER A 702 20.75 9.73 37.06
CA SER A 702 22.06 9.11 36.80
C SER A 702 21.91 7.98 35.77
N PRO A 703 21.86 8.27 34.45
CA PRO A 703 21.76 7.25 33.42
C PRO A 703 23.04 6.37 33.37
N THR A 704 22.89 5.12 32.94
CA THR A 704 24.02 4.19 32.81
C THR A 704 24.78 4.35 31.49
N ASN A 705 24.13 4.91 30.46
CA ASN A 705 24.71 5.14 29.13
C ASN A 705 24.29 6.53 28.59
N GLY A 706 25.03 7.03 27.60
CA GLY A 706 24.55 8.12 26.75
C GLY A 706 23.45 7.67 25.78
N CYS A 707 22.98 8.59 24.93
CA CYS A 707 22.03 8.25 23.84
C CYS A 707 22.63 7.18 22.92
N VAL A 708 21.91 6.07 22.73
CA VAL A 708 22.30 4.98 21.80
C VAL A 708 21.30 4.81 20.65
N THR A 709 20.20 5.58 20.66
CA THR A 709 19.09 5.43 19.70
C THR A 709 19.46 5.73 18.25
N GLN A 710 20.57 6.45 18.02
CA GLN A 710 21.08 6.66 16.66
C GLN A 710 21.28 5.31 15.95
N LYS A 711 22.04 4.37 16.54
CA LYS A 711 22.36 3.07 15.92
C LYS A 711 21.55 1.91 16.50
N LEU A 712 20.29 2.17 16.87
CA LEU A 712 19.39 1.16 17.42
C LEU A 712 18.33 0.76 16.39
N GLN A 713 18.50 -0.42 15.80
CA GLN A 713 17.46 -1.03 14.98
C GLN A 713 16.23 -1.37 15.82
N LEU A 714 15.04 -1.16 15.25
CA LEU A 714 13.75 -1.44 15.89
C LEU A 714 13.33 -2.90 15.73
N LEU A 715 12.31 -3.32 16.47
CA LEU A 715 11.68 -4.62 16.33
C LEU A 715 11.28 -4.88 14.85
N GLY A 716 11.61 -6.07 14.34
CA GLY A 716 11.40 -6.46 12.94
C GLY A 716 12.53 -6.07 11.97
N SER A 717 13.45 -5.16 12.35
CA SER A 717 14.52 -4.72 11.44
C SER A 717 15.73 -5.66 11.35
N HIS A 718 16.01 -6.42 12.41
CA HIS A 718 17.14 -7.34 12.43
C HIS A 718 16.89 -8.54 11.48
N GLY A 719 17.86 -8.83 10.62
CA GLY A 719 17.81 -9.93 9.65
C GLY A 719 16.88 -9.68 8.44
N TRP A 720 16.24 -8.51 8.34
CA TRP A 720 15.35 -8.21 7.23
C TRP A 720 16.11 -7.67 6.01
N GLU A 721 15.79 -8.24 4.84
CA GLU A 721 16.17 -7.73 3.52
C GLU A 721 14.92 -7.49 2.64
N PRO A 722 14.99 -6.65 1.58
CA PRO A 722 13.91 -6.49 0.60
C PRO A 722 13.50 -7.79 -0.13
N SER A 723 14.36 -8.81 -0.09
CA SER A 723 14.14 -10.16 -0.62
C SER A 723 13.27 -11.06 0.28
N SER A 724 13.11 -10.72 1.57
CA SER A 724 12.57 -11.63 2.61
C SER A 724 11.15 -12.12 2.34
N PHE A 725 10.34 -11.36 1.58
CA PHE A 725 9.00 -11.81 1.17
C PHE A 725 9.01 -13.11 0.37
N THR A 726 10.12 -13.45 -0.29
CA THR A 726 10.25 -14.68 -1.08
C THR A 726 10.21 -15.93 -0.20
N ALA A 727 10.82 -15.89 0.99
CA ALA A 727 10.74 -16.96 1.97
C ALA A 727 9.29 -17.16 2.43
N LEU A 728 8.59 -16.08 2.81
CA LEU A 728 7.17 -16.12 3.21
C LEU A 728 6.28 -16.73 2.10
N ALA A 729 6.50 -16.33 0.84
CA ALA A 729 5.74 -16.83 -0.30
C ALA A 729 5.99 -18.31 -0.63
N GLN A 730 7.19 -18.82 -0.37
CA GLN A 730 7.60 -20.21 -0.65
C GLN A 730 7.29 -21.18 0.49
N GLN A 731 7.47 -20.75 1.75
CA GLN A 731 7.27 -21.59 2.94
C GLN A 731 5.80 -21.73 3.34
N TYR A 732 4.96 -20.74 3.02
CA TYR A 732 3.54 -20.78 3.33
C TYR A 732 2.78 -21.69 2.36
N VAL A 733 2.18 -22.77 2.87
CA VAL A 733 1.51 -23.81 2.07
C VAL A 733 0.09 -24.06 2.59
N ARG A 734 -0.83 -23.13 2.31
CA ARG A 734 -2.23 -23.29 2.70
C ARG A 734 -2.91 -24.34 1.83
N MET A 735 -3.35 -25.43 2.44
CA MET A 735 -4.19 -26.42 1.77
C MET A 735 -5.58 -25.83 1.45
N LYS A 736 -5.84 -25.60 0.15
CA LYS A 736 -7.10 -25.05 -0.38
C LYS A 736 -7.93 -26.18 -0.99
N LYS A 737 -9.21 -26.28 -0.64
CA LYS A 737 -10.16 -27.18 -1.32
C LYS A 737 -10.61 -26.50 -2.62
N THR A 738 -10.36 -27.13 -3.76
CA THR A 738 -10.86 -26.69 -5.07
C THR A 738 -12.35 -26.98 -5.22
N TYR A 739 -13.00 -26.36 -6.22
CA TYR A 739 -14.41 -26.59 -6.56
C TYR A 739 -14.75 -28.08 -6.73
N GLY A 740 -13.90 -28.82 -7.45
CA GLY A 740 -13.99 -30.29 -7.60
C GLY A 740 -13.59 -31.09 -6.35
N GLY A 741 -13.69 -30.52 -5.15
CA GLY A 741 -13.43 -31.15 -3.85
C GLY A 741 -11.97 -31.50 -3.54
N LYS A 742 -11.08 -31.53 -4.53
CA LYS A 742 -9.65 -31.87 -4.38
C LYS A 742 -8.92 -30.80 -3.57
N VAL A 743 -8.19 -31.22 -2.54
CA VAL A 743 -7.32 -30.33 -1.75
C VAL A 743 -5.98 -30.17 -2.46
N VAL A 744 -5.52 -28.92 -2.60
CA VAL A 744 -4.25 -28.57 -3.26
C VAL A 744 -3.45 -27.56 -2.42
N PRO A 745 -2.11 -27.58 -2.45
CA PRO A 745 -1.30 -26.53 -1.85
C PRO A 745 -1.51 -25.21 -2.58
N GLY A 746 -1.78 -24.14 -1.82
CA GLY A 746 -1.91 -22.78 -2.33
C GLY A 746 -0.96 -21.85 -1.57
N ALA A 747 0.07 -21.39 -2.28
CA ALA A 747 1.04 -20.41 -1.77
C ALA A 747 0.39 -19.09 -1.32
N MET A 748 1.15 -18.31 -0.56
CA MET A 748 0.81 -16.91 -0.29
C MET A 748 1.06 -16.10 -1.56
N ASP A 749 0.14 -15.22 -1.92
CA ASP A 749 0.32 -14.38 -3.10
C ASP A 749 1.38 -13.29 -2.84
N THR A 750 2.05 -12.85 -3.90
CA THR A 750 3.19 -11.91 -3.81
C THR A 750 2.82 -10.57 -3.16
N ALA A 751 1.58 -10.10 -3.27
CA ALA A 751 1.16 -8.84 -2.67
C ALA A 751 0.96 -8.99 -1.15
N ALA A 752 0.37 -10.09 -0.69
CA ALA A 752 0.29 -10.44 0.72
C ALA A 752 1.70 -10.66 1.33
N ALA A 753 2.57 -11.40 0.64
CA ALA A 753 3.93 -11.66 1.11
C ALA A 753 4.79 -10.38 1.19
N LYS A 754 4.77 -9.52 0.14
CA LYS A 754 5.40 -8.18 0.15
C LYS A 754 4.88 -7.35 1.33
N HIS A 755 3.55 -7.29 1.51
CA HIS A 755 2.92 -6.53 2.58
C HIS A 755 3.39 -6.99 3.97
N LEU A 756 3.31 -8.29 4.28
CA LEU A 756 3.74 -8.79 5.59
C LEU A 756 5.23 -8.49 5.84
N SER A 757 6.08 -8.72 4.84
CA SER A 757 7.52 -8.45 4.92
C SER A 757 7.81 -6.98 5.26
N HIS A 758 7.15 -6.03 4.61
CA HIS A 758 7.32 -4.60 4.91
C HIS A 758 6.65 -4.18 6.23
N ALA A 759 5.47 -4.70 6.56
CA ALA A 759 4.70 -4.28 7.73
C ALA A 759 5.26 -4.83 9.05
N TYR A 760 5.89 -6.01 9.06
CA TYR A 760 6.34 -6.70 10.27
C TYR A 760 7.82 -7.08 10.26
N GLY A 761 8.53 -6.91 9.14
CA GLY A 761 9.96 -7.21 9.06
C GLY A 761 10.22 -8.70 9.30
N SER A 762 11.21 -9.02 10.14
CA SER A 762 11.47 -10.40 10.59
C SER A 762 10.37 -11.01 11.48
N MET A 763 9.40 -10.22 11.99
CA MET A 763 8.22 -10.78 12.66
C MET A 763 7.18 -11.35 11.67
N ALA A 764 7.32 -11.09 10.37
CA ALA A 764 6.37 -11.52 9.34
C ALA A 764 6.19 -13.04 9.26
N GLU A 765 7.23 -13.82 9.59
CA GLU A 765 7.16 -15.28 9.65
C GLU A 765 6.11 -15.74 10.67
N ARG A 766 6.01 -15.11 11.84
CA ARG A 766 5.00 -15.45 12.86
C ARG A 766 3.58 -15.12 12.42
N VAL A 767 3.39 -14.05 11.63
CA VAL A 767 2.09 -13.75 11.02
C VAL A 767 1.73 -14.82 9.97
N ALA A 768 2.71 -15.31 9.20
CA ALA A 768 2.52 -16.41 8.26
C ALA A 768 2.23 -17.75 8.98
N THR A 769 2.86 -18.03 10.12
CA THR A 769 2.56 -19.20 10.97
C THR A 769 1.11 -19.16 11.47
N ILE A 770 0.66 -18.03 12.04
CA ILE A 770 -0.74 -17.86 12.48
C ILE A 770 -1.71 -18.02 11.29
N ALA A 771 -1.36 -17.48 10.11
CA ALA A 771 -2.16 -17.65 8.90
C ALA A 771 -2.27 -19.12 8.43
N GLN A 772 -1.23 -19.92 8.67
CA GLN A 772 -1.10 -21.32 8.26
C GLN A 772 -1.78 -22.27 9.26
N GLU A 773 -1.45 -22.17 10.54
CA GLU A 773 -1.85 -23.12 11.59
C GLU A 773 -3.27 -22.88 12.09
N GLU A 774 -3.69 -21.61 12.21
CA GLU A 774 -5.02 -21.23 12.73
C GLU A 774 -6.04 -20.99 11.59
N GLY A 775 -5.64 -21.21 10.33
CA GLY A 775 -6.48 -21.03 9.15
C GLY A 775 -6.78 -19.57 8.76
N LEU A 776 -6.25 -18.61 9.51
CA LEU A 776 -6.44 -17.15 9.37
C LEU A 776 -5.72 -16.53 8.17
N GLY A 777 -5.21 -17.33 7.22
CA GLY A 777 -4.64 -16.86 5.97
C GLY A 777 -5.65 -16.47 4.89
N LYS A 778 -6.83 -15.97 5.27
CA LYS A 778 -7.79 -15.30 4.37
C LYS A 778 -7.46 -13.81 4.33
N ARG A 779 -7.73 -13.14 3.20
CA ARG A 779 -7.68 -11.67 3.13
C ARG A 779 -8.92 -11.05 3.78
N LEU A 780 -8.74 -9.97 4.54
CA LEU A 780 -9.81 -9.23 5.21
C LEU A 780 -10.71 -8.44 4.26
N ALA A 781 -10.18 -8.00 3.12
CA ALA A 781 -10.92 -7.28 2.09
C ALA A 781 -10.43 -7.65 0.68
N HIS A 782 -11.37 -7.72 -0.28
CA HIS A 782 -11.02 -7.84 -1.69
C HIS A 782 -10.21 -6.62 -2.16
N GLY A 783 -9.23 -6.83 -3.04
CA GLY A 783 -8.38 -5.77 -3.57
C GLY A 783 -7.31 -5.22 -2.60
N HIS A 784 -7.19 -5.78 -1.39
CA HIS A 784 -6.17 -5.41 -0.39
C HIS A 784 -5.38 -6.64 0.10
N PRO A 785 -4.10 -6.49 0.50
CA PRO A 785 -3.24 -7.62 0.86
C PRO A 785 -3.42 -8.13 2.30
N PHE A 786 -4.17 -7.40 3.14
CA PHE A 786 -4.26 -7.64 4.58
C PHE A 786 -4.91 -8.98 4.94
N LEU A 787 -4.31 -9.74 5.86
CA LEU A 787 -4.79 -11.07 6.28
C LEU A 787 -5.53 -11.05 7.64
N GLU A 788 -6.43 -12.02 7.86
CA GLU A 788 -7.07 -12.23 9.17
C GLU A 788 -6.04 -12.48 10.29
N ALA A 789 -4.94 -13.16 9.97
CA ALA A 789 -3.85 -13.46 10.90
C ALA A 789 -3.15 -12.24 11.49
N GLU A 790 -3.17 -11.10 10.78
CA GLU A 790 -2.63 -9.84 11.31
C GLU A 790 -3.43 -9.35 12.51
N VAL A 791 -4.75 -9.60 12.55
CA VAL A 791 -5.61 -9.20 13.67
C VAL A 791 -5.18 -9.92 14.96
N ALA A 792 -5.00 -11.24 14.86
CA ALA A 792 -4.56 -12.09 15.96
C ALA A 792 -3.13 -11.74 16.40
N TYR A 793 -2.19 -11.57 15.45
CA TYR A 793 -0.81 -11.17 15.75
C TYR A 793 -0.76 -9.83 16.51
N CYS A 794 -1.46 -8.80 16.01
CA CYS A 794 -1.44 -7.48 16.62
C CYS A 794 -2.09 -7.45 18.01
N ALA A 795 -3.16 -8.23 18.23
CA ALA A 795 -3.77 -8.38 19.56
C ALA A 795 -2.80 -9.02 20.56
N ARG A 796 -2.09 -10.09 20.16
CA ARG A 796 -1.17 -10.85 21.01
C ARG A 796 0.15 -10.14 21.30
N HIS A 797 0.69 -9.37 20.35
CA HIS A 797 2.08 -8.90 20.39
C HIS A 797 2.30 -7.40 20.17
N GLU A 798 1.26 -6.62 19.87
CA GLU A 798 1.38 -5.18 19.56
C GLU A 798 0.33 -4.31 20.26
N TYR A 799 -0.18 -4.76 21.42
CA TYR A 799 -1.15 -4.05 22.26
C TYR A 799 -2.40 -3.55 21.51
N CYS A 800 -2.96 -4.37 20.62
CA CYS A 800 -4.14 -3.98 19.84
C CYS A 800 -5.41 -4.32 20.63
N GLU A 801 -6.04 -3.32 21.26
CA GLU A 801 -7.09 -3.47 22.28
C GLU A 801 -8.48 -3.01 21.80
N SER A 802 -8.56 -2.41 20.62
CA SER A 802 -9.81 -1.99 19.96
C SER A 802 -9.84 -2.35 18.48
N ALA A 803 -11.03 -2.52 17.91
CA ALA A 803 -11.15 -2.75 16.46
C ALA A 803 -10.63 -1.57 15.62
N VAL A 804 -10.73 -0.36 16.20
CA VAL A 804 -10.20 0.89 15.66
C VAL A 804 -8.67 0.86 15.60
N ASP A 805 -7.98 0.33 16.61
CA ASP A 805 -6.52 0.15 16.67
C ASP A 805 -6.00 -0.63 15.46
N PHE A 806 -6.67 -1.74 15.14
CA PHE A 806 -6.29 -2.59 14.02
C PHE A 806 -6.49 -1.89 12.67
N ILE A 807 -7.74 -1.50 12.35
CA ILE A 807 -8.09 -0.99 11.01
C ILE A 807 -7.38 0.31 10.66
N ALA A 808 -7.06 1.13 11.68
CA ALA A 808 -6.47 2.44 11.48
C ALA A 808 -4.96 2.46 11.67
N ARG A 809 -4.40 1.81 12.70
CA ARG A 809 -2.96 1.97 13.07
C ARG A 809 -2.09 0.76 12.75
N ARG A 810 -2.65 -0.46 12.71
CA ARG A 810 -1.90 -1.68 12.35
C ARG A 810 -1.91 -1.89 10.83
N CYS A 811 -3.02 -2.32 10.23
CA CYS A 811 -3.10 -2.59 8.78
C CYS A 811 -3.35 -1.35 7.91
N ARG A 812 -3.75 -0.22 8.52
CA ARG A 812 -4.01 1.08 7.85
C ARG A 812 -5.18 1.09 6.85
N ILE A 813 -5.98 0.02 6.70
CA ILE A 813 -7.07 -0.07 5.71
C ILE A 813 -8.05 1.11 5.77
N ALA A 814 -8.37 1.63 6.96
CA ALA A 814 -9.25 2.79 7.13
C ALA A 814 -8.75 4.05 6.40
N PHE A 815 -7.42 4.21 6.27
CA PHE A 815 -6.80 5.32 5.52
C PHE A 815 -6.75 5.05 4.01
N LEU A 816 -6.89 3.80 3.56
CA LEU A 816 -6.70 3.40 2.16
C LEU A 816 -8.01 3.22 1.38
N ASP A 817 -9.02 2.65 2.02
CA ASP A 817 -10.38 2.49 1.49
C ASP A 817 -11.33 2.35 2.68
N THR A 818 -12.08 3.42 2.96
CA THR A 818 -12.98 3.50 4.12
C THR A 818 -14.13 2.50 4.03
N ASP A 819 -14.57 2.14 2.83
CA ASP A 819 -15.66 1.19 2.62
C ASP A 819 -15.16 -0.26 2.63
N ALA A 820 -13.91 -0.53 2.22
CA ALA A 820 -13.26 -1.82 2.45
C ALA A 820 -13.00 -2.05 3.93
N ALA A 821 -12.60 -1.02 4.67
CA ALA A 821 -12.48 -1.08 6.12
C ALA A 821 -13.84 -1.40 6.78
N ALA A 822 -14.93 -0.74 6.35
CA ALA A 822 -16.28 -1.02 6.83
C ALA A 822 -16.75 -2.46 6.54
N ARG A 823 -16.39 -3.03 5.38
CA ARG A 823 -16.67 -4.44 5.03
C ARG A 823 -15.86 -5.43 5.87
N ALA A 824 -14.58 -5.13 6.12
CA ALA A 824 -13.69 -5.99 6.92
C ALA A 824 -14.02 -5.97 8.42
N LEU A 825 -14.60 -4.89 8.92
CA LEU A 825 -14.76 -4.59 10.36
C LEU A 825 -15.43 -5.71 11.16
N GLN A 826 -16.50 -6.33 10.65
CA GLN A 826 -17.20 -7.43 11.30
C GLN A 826 -16.24 -8.61 11.59
N ARG A 827 -15.42 -8.98 10.59
CA ARG A 827 -14.45 -10.08 10.72
C ARG A 827 -13.29 -9.74 11.66
N VAL A 828 -12.86 -8.47 11.68
CA VAL A 828 -11.87 -7.97 12.65
C VAL A 828 -12.39 -8.10 14.08
N VAL A 829 -13.64 -7.67 14.34
CA VAL A 829 -14.25 -7.75 15.67
C VAL A 829 -14.43 -9.21 16.13
N GLU A 830 -14.83 -10.13 15.26
CA GLU A 830 -14.91 -11.57 15.60
C GLU A 830 -13.56 -12.16 16.06
N ILE A 831 -12.47 -11.83 15.37
CA ILE A 831 -11.14 -12.32 15.72
C ILE A 831 -10.69 -11.67 17.04
N MET A 832 -10.79 -10.34 17.18
CA MET A 832 -10.42 -9.65 18.42
C MET A 832 -11.26 -10.10 19.62
N ALA A 833 -12.54 -10.41 19.43
CA ALA A 833 -13.40 -10.97 20.47
C ALA A 833 -12.97 -12.38 20.89
N THR A 834 -12.39 -13.15 19.98
CA THR A 834 -11.81 -14.48 20.27
C THR A 834 -10.51 -14.33 21.08
N GLU A 835 -9.60 -13.45 20.67
CA GLU A 835 -8.33 -13.16 21.36
C GLU A 835 -8.55 -12.62 22.78
N HIS A 836 -9.37 -11.58 22.90
CA HIS A 836 -9.60 -10.86 24.15
C HIS A 836 -10.79 -11.38 24.97
N LYS A 837 -11.46 -12.43 24.49
CA LYS A 837 -12.64 -13.07 25.13
C LYS A 837 -13.76 -12.08 25.43
N TRP A 838 -14.07 -11.22 24.46
CA TRP A 838 -15.13 -10.23 24.57
C TRP A 838 -16.52 -10.87 24.56
N ASP A 839 -17.48 -10.22 25.23
CA ASP A 839 -18.90 -10.56 25.13
C ASP A 839 -19.59 -9.82 23.97
N LYS A 840 -20.86 -10.16 23.71
CA LYS A 840 -21.68 -9.53 22.65
C LYS A 840 -22.02 -8.05 22.93
N SER A 841 -21.86 -7.55 24.15
CA SER A 841 -21.98 -6.12 24.46
C SER A 841 -20.73 -5.37 23.99
N ARG A 842 -19.54 -5.89 24.32
CA ARG A 842 -18.24 -5.33 23.89
C ARG A 842 -18.05 -5.42 22.38
N GLU A 843 -18.41 -6.54 21.74
CA GLU A 843 -18.44 -6.63 20.27
C GLU A 843 -19.28 -5.52 19.64
N LYS A 844 -20.49 -5.27 20.17
CA LYS A 844 -21.39 -4.21 19.68
C LYS A 844 -20.82 -2.81 19.91
N GLN A 845 -20.17 -2.56 21.05
CA GLN A 845 -19.49 -1.29 21.34
C GLN A 845 -18.35 -1.03 20.35
N GLU A 846 -17.52 -2.03 20.08
CA GLU A 846 -16.38 -1.91 19.17
C GLU A 846 -16.83 -1.75 17.71
N MET A 847 -17.88 -2.48 17.29
CA MET A 847 -18.55 -2.25 16.00
C MET A 847 -19.11 -0.83 15.86
N GLN A 848 -19.60 -0.22 16.94
CA GLN A 848 -20.16 1.14 16.91
C GLN A 848 -19.04 2.19 16.85
N LYS A 849 -18.07 2.15 17.77
CA LYS A 849 -16.91 3.07 17.79
C LYS A 849 -16.16 3.05 16.46
N ALA A 850 -15.99 1.87 15.85
CA ALA A 850 -15.30 1.76 14.57
C ALA A 850 -16.12 2.31 13.39
N LYS A 851 -17.45 2.24 13.42
CA LYS A 851 -18.31 2.89 12.42
C LYS A 851 -18.29 4.42 12.54
N GLU A 852 -18.28 4.93 13.78
CA GLU A 852 -18.15 6.36 14.08
C GLU A 852 -16.78 6.87 13.62
N PHE A 853 -15.70 6.20 14.01
CA PHE A 853 -14.34 6.49 13.54
C PHE A 853 -14.22 6.45 12.01
N LEU A 854 -14.89 5.52 11.32
CA LEU A 854 -14.90 5.49 9.85
C LEU A 854 -15.74 6.60 9.20
N GLN A 855 -16.64 7.30 9.91
CA GLN A 855 -17.27 8.51 9.37
C GLN A 855 -16.29 9.68 9.30
N THR A 856 -15.32 9.78 10.21
CA THR A 856 -14.31 10.86 10.22
C THR A 856 -13.31 10.76 9.05
N PHE A 857 -13.40 9.68 8.24
CA PHE A 857 -12.65 9.50 7.00
C PHE A 857 -13.46 9.87 5.75
N LYS A 858 -14.71 10.27 5.95
CA LYS A 858 -15.60 10.82 4.93
C LYS A 858 -15.69 12.33 5.10
N SER A 859 -16.15 13.00 4.05
CA SER A 859 -16.17 14.45 3.98
C SER A 859 -17.27 15.05 4.85
N SER A 860 -16.90 16.00 5.69
CA SER A 860 -17.83 16.82 6.45
C SER A 860 -18.47 17.89 5.56
N LYS A 861 -19.80 18.01 5.58
CA LYS A 861 -20.56 18.97 4.75
C LYS A 861 -20.58 20.41 5.27
N ASN A 862 -20.09 20.63 6.49
CA ASN A 862 -20.40 21.81 7.30
C ASN A 862 -19.14 22.60 7.72
N ALA A 863 -18.42 23.15 6.75
CA ALA A 863 -17.37 24.14 6.99
C ALA A 863 -17.28 25.13 5.81
N GLN A 864 -16.58 26.24 6.04
CA GLN A 864 -16.13 27.15 4.98
C GLN A 864 -14.60 27.24 5.06
N PHE A 865 -13.90 26.74 4.04
CA PHE A 865 -12.46 26.90 3.90
C PHE A 865 -12.09 28.36 3.63
N HIS A 866 -11.48 29.00 4.62
CA HIS A 866 -10.82 30.30 4.47
C HIS A 866 -9.31 30.11 4.31
N ASP A 867 -8.79 30.42 3.13
CA ASP A 867 -7.35 30.35 2.80
C ASP A 867 -6.53 31.57 3.24
N GLY A 868 -7.20 32.55 3.87
CA GLY A 868 -6.61 33.82 4.27
C GLY A 868 -6.29 34.78 3.12
N LYS A 869 -6.78 34.52 1.90
CA LYS A 869 -6.56 35.34 0.69
C LYS A 869 -7.84 35.68 -0.06
N HIS A 870 -8.90 34.90 0.09
CA HIS A 870 -10.19 35.13 -0.54
C HIS A 870 -11.33 35.21 0.49
N HIS A 871 -12.17 36.23 0.32
CA HIS A 871 -13.44 36.47 1.01
C HIS A 871 -14.59 36.13 0.06
#